data_AF-G0S2Y9-F1
#
_entry.id   AF-G0S2Y9-F1
#
_cell.length_a   1.000
_cell.length_b   1.000
_cell.length_c   1.000
_cell.angle_alpha   90.00
_cell.angle_beta   90.00
_cell.angle_gamma   90.00
#
_symmetry.space_group_name_H-M   'P 1'
#
loop_
_entity.id
_entity.type
_entity.pdbx_description
1 polymer ?
#
loop_
_entity_poly.entity_id
_entity_poly.type
_entity_poly.pdbx_seq_one_letter_code
_entity_poly.pdbx_strand_id
1 'polypeptide(L)'
;MGTENATLIEATAVEMIRDGETGAVIGAKCSRSGGEPEEFYASLTILADGSTSNFRSQFTRYRPVSRSRFWGLELVNAELPIPRYAYGILGIGGPILMYRLSNRETRVLIDIPDDIYGSLGSPDSVRDYIREHIVPSFPEPVRANLEEAVRESRLRSMPNASMPSSTNTTPGLVLLGDVANMRHPLTGSGMTVALKDAVLLAEMLSPANVPSLNDTGSVLAQLKRYHWKRKSHSASLNMLAQALYLLFVGKDNIVGIMQRGFVRYVQGGEKNFAEPAWIMGGIVDSPLVLFRHFFKIAFYSIGLHFQESGVLGFPAALVRSGGNGNNGGGRSAVADATQCFLFVCVWTILHHNLQAKDDGYWTIFFRKLRWAVLAVAAPEMLTLFAVMQWNATNISVRKMRDLGFKNWTRVHAFYANAGGFFLKAPDFPAFPLNATSLHYLLQQKRITLPNLSRDNIWDRSKADHFAKFVAFLQAGWTILHIVARRIQNLTVTPLEVFTAAFIVPSFATAWAWADKPQNVAEPTVLEVDWTIADLLLSAGDAAKEPYVDTPLDFVEKPVWAGWKRRRSLFHFGGLNRRPSPRIPNDYSPPPPTGTEATIVWVVSVIHAGLHVLCWNFPFPTRFESLAWRSASVILLVCMAIGGLVPVLSTREWFDFEFSMIWIWVKEARKMTCTVDDVFTACGLIGSALVIFNYVRLSSLCYHRDI
;
A
#
# COMPACT_ATOMS: atom_id res chain seq x y z
N MET A 1 24.92 -45.24 5.76
CA MET A 1 25.68 -43.98 5.65
C MET A 1 25.59 -43.29 6.99
N GLY A 2 26.64 -43.36 7.82
CA GLY A 2 26.74 -42.57 9.05
C GLY A 2 27.75 -41.46 8.81
N THR A 3 27.38 -40.21 9.05
CA THR A 3 28.34 -39.12 9.18
C THR A 3 29.03 -39.27 10.54
N GLU A 4 30.36 -39.08 10.60
CA GLU A 4 31.18 -39.34 11.80
C GLU A 4 30.70 -38.59 13.05
N ASN A 5 30.05 -37.44 12.88
CA ASN A 5 29.51 -36.58 13.94
C ASN A 5 27.98 -36.67 14.11
N ALA A 6 27.31 -37.71 13.58
CA ALA A 6 25.87 -37.89 13.77
C ALA A 6 25.55 -39.27 14.34
N THR A 7 24.86 -39.27 15.48
CA THR A 7 24.32 -40.48 16.10
C THR A 7 22.81 -40.55 15.86
N LEU A 8 22.34 -41.65 15.27
CA LEU A 8 20.92 -41.89 15.07
C LEU A 8 20.37 -42.71 16.24
N ILE A 9 19.28 -42.23 16.84
CA ILE A 9 18.58 -42.91 17.95
C ILE A 9 17.11 -43.05 17.57
N GLU A 10 16.61 -44.28 17.62
CA GLU A 10 15.18 -44.58 17.43
C GLU A 10 14.45 -44.48 18.77
N ALA A 11 13.76 -43.35 19.00
CA ALA A 11 12.95 -43.10 20.18
C ALA A 11 11.90 -42.01 19.91
N THR A 12 10.84 -41.95 20.72
CA THR A 12 9.80 -40.92 20.62
C THR A 12 10.04 -39.85 21.67
N ALA A 13 10.27 -38.60 21.26
CA ALA A 13 10.32 -37.47 22.18
C ALA A 13 8.95 -37.26 22.83
N VAL A 14 8.90 -37.24 24.17
CA VAL A 14 7.67 -37.09 24.97
C VAL A 14 7.59 -35.74 25.68
N GLU A 15 8.73 -35.17 26.08
CA GLU A 15 8.78 -33.92 26.84
C GLU A 15 10.06 -33.13 26.52
N MET A 16 9.97 -31.79 26.56
CA MET A 16 11.12 -30.90 26.40
C MET A 16 11.66 -30.52 27.77
N ILE A 17 12.94 -30.78 28.02
CA ILE A 17 13.57 -30.49 29.31
C ILE A 17 13.92 -29.00 29.38
N ARG A 18 13.51 -28.35 30.47
CA ARG A 18 13.75 -26.92 30.71
C ARG A 18 14.60 -26.71 31.96
N ASP A 19 15.46 -25.70 31.89
CA ASP A 19 16.16 -25.16 33.05
C ASP A 19 15.15 -24.39 33.93
N GLY A 20 15.11 -24.71 35.22
CA GLY A 20 14.20 -24.11 36.20
C GLY A 20 14.51 -22.64 36.52
N GLU A 21 15.74 -22.18 36.34
CA GLU A 21 16.13 -20.79 36.61
C GLU A 21 16.03 -19.91 35.36
N THR A 22 16.52 -20.40 34.21
CA THR A 22 16.59 -19.60 32.98
C THR A 22 15.40 -19.79 32.04
N GLY A 23 14.62 -20.87 32.22
CA GLY A 23 13.54 -21.27 31.30
C GLY A 23 14.01 -21.76 29.92
N ALA A 24 15.33 -21.89 29.73
CA ALA A 24 15.93 -22.37 28.49
C ALA A 24 15.64 -23.85 28.27
N VAL A 25 15.50 -24.27 27.02
CA VAL A 25 15.42 -25.70 26.68
C VAL A 25 16.83 -26.28 26.67
N ILE A 26 17.06 -27.32 27.47
CA ILE A 26 18.37 -27.96 27.66
C ILE A 26 18.41 -29.41 27.14
N GLY A 27 17.30 -29.90 26.60
CA GLY A 27 17.21 -31.28 26.17
C GLY A 27 15.79 -31.75 25.86
N ALA A 28 15.65 -33.06 25.69
CA ALA A 28 14.38 -33.75 25.52
C ALA A 28 14.39 -35.10 26.22
N LYS A 29 13.23 -35.48 26.76
CA LYS A 29 12.97 -36.82 27.30
C LYS A 29 12.36 -37.66 26.19
N CYS A 30 12.93 -38.84 25.95
CA CYS A 30 12.57 -39.72 24.86
C CYS A 30 12.24 -41.11 25.39
N SER A 31 11.15 -41.72 24.92
CA SER A 31 10.74 -43.06 25.30
C SER A 31 10.96 -44.05 24.15
N ARG A 32 11.49 -45.23 24.46
CA ARG A 32 11.54 -46.38 23.54
C ARG A 32 10.35 -47.30 23.78
N SER A 33 9.91 -48.01 22.74
CA SER A 33 8.81 -48.97 22.84
C SER A 33 9.15 -50.04 23.90
N GLY A 34 8.46 -50.00 25.05
CA GLY A 34 8.65 -50.97 26.15
C GLY A 34 9.76 -50.66 27.17
N GLY A 35 10.35 -49.45 27.17
CA GLY A 35 11.40 -49.05 28.12
C GLY A 35 11.09 -47.77 28.91
N GLU A 36 11.84 -47.55 30.00
CA GLU A 36 11.79 -46.29 30.76
C GLU A 36 12.25 -45.10 29.89
N PRO A 37 11.72 -43.90 30.10
CA PRO A 37 12.12 -42.74 29.30
C PRO A 37 13.56 -42.30 29.63
N GLU A 38 14.37 -42.11 28.59
CA GLU A 38 15.74 -41.62 28.65
C GLU A 38 15.80 -40.10 28.43
N GLU A 39 16.72 -39.42 29.10
CA GLU A 39 16.91 -37.96 28.98
C GLU A 39 18.14 -37.64 28.15
N PHE A 40 17.97 -36.78 27.14
CA PHE A 40 19.04 -36.32 26.27
C PHE A 40 19.26 -34.83 26.45
N TYR A 41 20.47 -34.44 26.85
CA TYR A 41 20.86 -33.05 27.10
C TYR A 41 21.70 -32.50 25.96
N ALA A 42 21.43 -31.26 25.54
CA ALA A 42 22.13 -30.58 24.46
C ALA A 42 22.13 -29.07 24.66
N SER A 43 23.21 -28.41 24.19
CA SER A 43 23.32 -26.95 24.14
C SER A 43 22.25 -26.28 23.25
N LEU A 44 21.78 -27.00 22.24
CA LEU A 44 20.77 -26.55 21.30
C LEU A 44 19.91 -27.72 20.83
N THR A 45 18.60 -27.64 21.05
CA THR A 45 17.64 -28.62 20.58
C THR A 45 16.94 -28.11 19.32
N ILE A 46 16.91 -28.89 18.24
CA ILE A 46 16.19 -28.55 17.01
C ILE A 46 14.92 -29.38 16.91
N LEU A 47 13.77 -28.72 17.00
CA LEU A 47 12.46 -29.31 16.81
C LEU A 47 12.10 -29.32 15.32
N ALA A 48 12.01 -30.52 14.75
CA ALA A 48 11.70 -30.75 13.33
C ALA A 48 10.70 -31.92 13.13
N ASP A 49 9.72 -32.06 14.02
CA ASP A 49 8.70 -33.12 14.08
C ASP A 49 7.51 -32.92 13.11
N GLY A 50 7.66 -32.03 12.12
CA GLY A 50 6.74 -31.91 10.99
C GLY A 50 5.40 -31.20 11.28
N SER A 51 4.41 -31.47 10.43
CA SER A 51 3.14 -30.73 10.40
C SER A 51 2.19 -31.09 11.55
N THR A 52 2.31 -32.29 12.12
CA THR A 52 1.53 -32.78 13.26
C THR A 52 2.28 -32.70 14.60
N SER A 53 3.22 -31.75 14.72
CA SER A 53 4.03 -31.55 15.92
C SER A 53 3.22 -31.52 17.22
N ASN A 54 3.67 -32.29 18.20
CA ASN A 54 3.10 -32.34 19.56
C ASN A 54 3.58 -31.18 20.44
N PHE A 55 4.73 -30.59 20.09
CA PHE A 55 5.41 -29.58 20.92
C PHE A 55 5.15 -28.14 20.48
N ARG A 56 4.70 -27.95 19.23
CA ARG A 56 4.49 -26.62 18.63
C ARG A 56 3.72 -25.65 19.52
N SER A 57 2.62 -26.12 20.12
CA SER A 57 1.71 -25.29 20.92
C SER A 57 2.37 -24.62 22.12
N GLN A 58 3.49 -25.18 22.60
CA GLN A 58 4.28 -24.69 23.72
C GLN A 58 5.22 -23.54 23.34
N PHE A 59 5.58 -23.41 22.06
CA PHE A 59 6.63 -22.49 21.61
C PHE A 59 6.16 -21.47 20.56
N THR A 60 4.95 -21.65 20.00
CA THR A 60 4.35 -20.65 19.11
C THR A 60 2.86 -20.48 19.38
N ARG A 61 2.39 -19.24 19.21
CA ARG A 61 0.97 -18.87 19.27
C ARG A 61 0.22 -19.21 17.99
N TYR A 62 0.93 -19.40 16.87
CA TYR A 62 0.29 -19.68 15.59
C TYR A 62 -0.17 -21.14 15.57
N ARG A 63 -1.33 -21.36 14.93
CA ARG A 63 -1.93 -22.68 14.75
C ARG A 63 -2.11 -22.92 13.25
N PRO A 64 -1.92 -24.16 12.77
CA PRO A 64 -2.19 -24.49 11.38
C PRO A 64 -3.67 -24.33 11.07
N VAL A 65 -3.98 -23.69 9.95
CA VAL A 65 -5.34 -23.54 9.43
C VAL A 65 -5.43 -24.30 8.12
N SER A 66 -6.32 -25.27 8.04
CA SER A 66 -6.65 -26.04 6.84
C SER A 66 -7.93 -25.47 6.21
N ARG A 67 -7.99 -25.47 4.88
CA ARG A 67 -9.20 -25.10 4.10
C ARG A 67 -9.62 -26.19 3.12
N SER A 68 -8.80 -27.21 2.96
CA SER A 68 -9.03 -28.36 2.10
C SER A 68 -8.17 -29.53 2.51
N ARG A 69 -8.42 -30.69 1.91
CA ARG A 69 -7.65 -31.91 2.10
C ARG A 69 -7.23 -32.46 0.76
N PHE A 70 -5.97 -32.89 0.65
CA PHE A 70 -5.55 -33.71 -0.47
C PHE A 70 -5.88 -35.17 -0.22
N TRP A 71 -6.49 -35.80 -1.21
CA TRP A 71 -6.77 -37.22 -1.27
C TRP A 71 -5.83 -37.87 -2.27
N GLY A 72 -4.94 -38.72 -1.76
CA GLY A 72 -3.90 -39.37 -2.54
C GLY A 72 -4.35 -40.72 -3.08
N LEU A 73 -4.12 -40.92 -4.38
CA LEU A 73 -4.28 -42.17 -5.11
C LEU A 73 -3.00 -42.48 -5.90
N GLU A 74 -2.77 -43.75 -6.19
CA GLU A 74 -1.65 -44.21 -7.01
C GLU A 74 -2.19 -44.96 -8.22
N LEU A 75 -1.84 -44.47 -9.41
CA LEU A 75 -2.17 -45.13 -10.66
C LEU A 75 -1.03 -46.06 -11.06
N VAL A 76 -1.37 -47.29 -11.43
CA VAL A 76 -0.41 -48.30 -11.87
C VAL A 76 -0.39 -48.32 -13.40
N ASN A 77 0.81 -48.25 -13.99
CA ASN A 77 1.04 -48.28 -15.44
C ASN A 77 0.26 -47.22 -16.24
N ALA A 78 -0.02 -46.06 -15.63
CA ALA A 78 -0.71 -44.97 -16.32
C ALA A 78 0.15 -44.31 -17.40
N GLU A 79 -0.38 -44.23 -18.61
CA GLU A 79 0.22 -43.48 -19.72
C GLU A 79 -0.22 -42.02 -19.69
N LEU A 80 0.73 -41.13 -19.37
CA LEU A 80 0.51 -39.69 -19.34
C LEU A 80 0.70 -39.09 -20.74
N PRO A 81 -0.11 -38.10 -21.17
CA PRO A 81 -0.06 -37.52 -22.51
C PRO A 81 1.31 -36.98 -22.94
N ILE A 82 2.10 -36.49 -21.99
CA ILE A 82 3.43 -35.90 -22.17
C ILE A 82 4.36 -36.51 -21.10
N PRO A 83 5.31 -37.38 -21.49
CA PRO A 83 6.24 -37.99 -20.56
C PRO A 83 7.09 -36.94 -19.85
N ARG A 84 7.47 -37.21 -18.58
CA ARG A 84 8.37 -36.39 -17.74
C ARG A 84 7.83 -35.05 -17.23
N TYR A 85 6.56 -34.73 -17.48
CA TYR A 85 5.91 -33.55 -16.91
C TYR A 85 5.03 -33.91 -15.71
N ALA A 86 4.95 -33.00 -14.75
CA ALA A 86 3.91 -32.98 -13.74
C ALA A 86 2.70 -32.21 -14.27
N TYR A 87 1.51 -32.60 -13.84
CA TYR A 87 0.23 -32.05 -14.27
C TYR A 87 -0.46 -31.33 -13.11
N GLY A 88 -0.87 -30.09 -13.36
CA GLY A 88 -1.86 -29.39 -12.56
C GLY A 88 -3.15 -29.30 -13.37
N ILE A 89 -4.20 -29.96 -12.91
CA ILE A 89 -5.51 -30.00 -13.57
C ILE A 89 -6.47 -29.11 -12.80
N LEU A 90 -7.14 -28.22 -13.53
CA LEU A 90 -8.01 -27.17 -12.99
C LEU A 90 -9.43 -27.30 -13.58
N GLY A 91 -10.44 -26.86 -12.83
CA GLY A 91 -11.82 -26.74 -13.31
C GLY A 91 -12.73 -27.93 -13.03
N ILE A 92 -12.25 -28.96 -12.32
CA ILE A 92 -13.01 -30.17 -11.95
C ILE A 92 -13.15 -30.21 -10.41
N GLY A 93 -13.79 -29.19 -9.84
CA GLY A 93 -13.80 -28.99 -8.38
C GLY A 93 -12.53 -28.32 -7.88
N GLY A 94 -11.82 -28.95 -6.94
CA GLY A 94 -10.52 -28.46 -6.45
C GLY A 94 -9.36 -28.74 -7.41
N PRO A 95 -8.18 -28.13 -7.21
CA PRO A 95 -7.00 -28.42 -8.01
C PRO A 95 -6.54 -29.87 -7.85
N ILE A 96 -6.21 -30.55 -8.95
CA ILE A 96 -5.68 -31.91 -8.94
C ILE A 96 -4.22 -31.88 -9.40
N LEU A 97 -3.34 -32.51 -8.63
CA LEU A 97 -1.94 -32.69 -9.00
C LEU A 97 -1.70 -34.13 -9.42
N MET A 98 -0.94 -34.32 -10.49
CA MET A 98 -0.57 -35.65 -10.96
C MET A 98 0.89 -35.66 -11.41
N TYR A 99 1.68 -36.56 -10.85
CA TYR A 99 3.11 -36.67 -11.16
C TYR A 99 3.60 -38.10 -10.97
N ARG A 100 4.57 -38.49 -11.81
CA ARG A 100 5.12 -39.84 -11.82
C ARG A 100 6.13 -40.04 -10.69
N LEU A 101 5.95 -41.08 -9.89
CA LEU A 101 6.86 -41.46 -8.79
C LEU A 101 7.96 -42.42 -9.28
N SER A 102 7.56 -43.39 -10.10
CA SER A 102 8.43 -44.45 -10.60
C SER A 102 8.08 -44.81 -12.04
N ASN A 103 8.71 -45.83 -12.62
CA ASN A 103 8.33 -46.28 -13.96
C ASN A 103 6.92 -46.91 -14.04
N ARG A 104 6.35 -47.26 -12.89
CA ARG A 104 5.08 -47.94 -12.76
C ARG A 104 4.01 -47.11 -12.06
N GLU A 105 4.40 -46.24 -11.13
CA GLU A 105 3.47 -45.56 -10.25
C GLU A 105 3.37 -44.07 -10.57
N THR A 106 2.14 -43.58 -10.69
CA THR A 106 1.82 -42.16 -10.81
C THR A 106 0.97 -41.72 -9.63
N ARG A 107 1.42 -40.71 -8.90
CA ARG A 107 0.67 -40.12 -7.79
C ARG A 107 -0.38 -39.17 -8.34
N VAL A 108 -1.60 -39.27 -7.84
CA VAL A 108 -2.67 -38.29 -8.02
C VAL A 108 -3.05 -37.73 -6.65
N LEU A 109 -3.10 -36.41 -6.51
CA LEU A 109 -3.58 -35.71 -5.33
C LEU A 109 -4.78 -34.86 -5.72
N ILE A 110 -5.95 -35.24 -5.20
CA ILE A 110 -7.21 -34.55 -5.46
C ILE A 110 -7.50 -33.62 -4.29
N ASP A 111 -7.55 -32.31 -4.54
CA ASP A 111 -7.96 -31.35 -3.52
C ASP A 111 -9.48 -31.38 -3.35
N ILE A 112 -9.93 -31.59 -2.11
CA ILE A 112 -11.33 -31.48 -1.73
C ILE A 112 -11.42 -30.40 -0.65
N PRO A 113 -12.05 -29.26 -0.95
CA PRO A 113 -12.38 -28.21 0.01
C PRO A 113 -13.15 -28.72 1.24
N ASP A 114 -12.88 -28.13 2.41
CA ASP A 114 -13.45 -28.60 3.68
C ASP A 114 -14.99 -28.39 3.75
N ASP A 115 -15.56 -27.46 2.99
CA ASP A 115 -17.02 -27.27 2.84
C ASP A 115 -17.69 -28.46 2.14
N ILE A 116 -17.03 -29.02 1.12
CA ILE A 116 -17.48 -30.23 0.42
C ILE A 116 -17.24 -31.46 1.28
N TYR A 117 -16.08 -31.58 1.91
CA TYR A 117 -15.81 -32.71 2.79
C TYR A 117 -16.77 -32.77 3.99
N GLY A 118 -17.10 -31.61 4.57
CA GLY A 118 -18.02 -31.50 5.69
C GLY A 118 -19.43 -31.99 5.37
N SER A 119 -19.88 -31.89 4.11
CA SER A 119 -21.19 -32.42 3.67
C SER A 119 -21.15 -33.92 3.35
N LEU A 120 -19.98 -34.45 2.95
CA LEU A 120 -19.81 -35.87 2.61
C LEU A 120 -19.63 -36.77 3.85
N GLY A 121 -19.05 -36.26 4.93
CA GLY A 121 -19.07 -36.88 6.27
C GLY A 121 -18.29 -38.19 6.45
N SER A 122 -17.95 -38.93 5.38
CA SER A 122 -17.20 -40.19 5.44
C SER A 122 -16.21 -40.37 4.28
N PRO A 123 -15.13 -41.15 4.46
CA PRO A 123 -14.19 -41.48 3.37
C PRO A 123 -14.82 -42.24 2.19
N ASP A 124 -15.86 -43.05 2.43
CA ASP A 124 -16.55 -43.80 1.38
C ASP A 124 -17.38 -42.86 0.51
N SER A 125 -18.07 -41.89 1.11
CA SER A 125 -18.78 -40.83 0.38
C SER A 125 -17.83 -39.95 -0.45
N VAL A 126 -16.58 -39.77 0.01
CA VAL A 126 -15.54 -39.10 -0.79
C VAL A 126 -15.12 -39.93 -2.00
N ARG A 127 -15.06 -41.26 -1.87
CA ARG A 127 -14.78 -42.17 -2.99
C ARG A 127 -15.87 -42.04 -4.07
N ASP A 128 -17.13 -42.02 -3.66
CA ASP A 128 -18.26 -41.85 -4.56
C ASP A 128 -18.23 -40.47 -5.23
N TYR A 129 -17.93 -39.41 -4.48
CA TYR A 129 -17.75 -38.06 -5.03
C TYR A 129 -16.66 -38.02 -6.11
N ILE A 130 -15.49 -38.62 -5.85
CA ILE A 130 -14.40 -38.69 -6.84
C ILE A 130 -14.86 -39.46 -8.08
N ARG A 131 -15.53 -40.59 -7.90
CA ARG A 131 -16.01 -41.43 -9.01
C ARG A 131 -17.03 -40.71 -9.89
N GLU A 132 -17.97 -39.99 -9.29
CA GLU A 132 -19.07 -39.34 -10.00
C GLU A 132 -18.68 -38.00 -10.62
N HIS A 133 -17.87 -37.20 -9.94
CA HIS A 133 -17.61 -35.81 -10.31
C HIS A 133 -16.24 -35.59 -10.94
N ILE A 134 -15.25 -36.44 -10.62
CA ILE A 134 -13.86 -36.22 -11.02
C ILE A 134 -13.43 -37.18 -12.14
N VAL A 135 -13.64 -38.49 -11.98
CA VAL A 135 -13.25 -39.51 -12.96
C VAL A 135 -13.78 -39.22 -14.37
N PRO A 136 -15.04 -38.78 -14.60
CA PRO A 136 -15.56 -38.56 -15.95
C PRO A 136 -14.84 -37.46 -16.73
N SER A 137 -14.19 -36.53 -16.01
CA SER A 137 -13.51 -35.38 -16.60
C SER A 137 -12.10 -35.69 -17.12
N PHE A 138 -11.58 -36.91 -16.89
CA PHE A 138 -10.26 -37.35 -17.34
C PHE A 138 -10.31 -38.03 -18.73
N PRO A 139 -9.23 -37.95 -19.53
CA PRO A 139 -9.14 -38.63 -20.83
C PRO A 139 -9.00 -40.16 -20.71
N GLU A 140 -9.45 -40.88 -21.73
CA GLU A 140 -9.55 -42.37 -21.82
C GLU A 140 -8.37 -43.15 -21.19
N PRO A 141 -7.08 -42.91 -21.51
CA PRO A 141 -5.97 -43.71 -20.97
C PRO A 141 -5.75 -43.52 -19.46
N VAL A 142 -6.00 -42.32 -18.93
CA VAL A 142 -5.80 -42.01 -17.51
C VAL A 142 -7.07 -42.33 -16.71
N ARG A 143 -8.23 -42.15 -17.33
CA ARG A 143 -9.54 -42.39 -16.73
C ARG A 143 -9.72 -43.83 -16.28
N ALA A 144 -9.38 -44.82 -17.12
CA ALA A 144 -9.49 -46.23 -16.76
C ALA A 144 -8.62 -46.58 -15.54
N ASN A 145 -7.37 -46.12 -15.53
CA ASN A 145 -6.45 -46.32 -14.41
C ASN A 145 -6.92 -45.61 -13.13
N LEU A 146 -7.51 -44.42 -13.26
CA LEU A 146 -8.06 -43.67 -12.13
C LEU A 146 -9.30 -44.36 -11.55
N GLU A 147 -10.20 -44.88 -12.40
CA GLU A 147 -11.37 -45.64 -11.94
C GLU A 147 -10.96 -46.91 -11.19
N GLU A 148 -9.97 -47.64 -11.70
CA GLU A 148 -9.40 -48.81 -11.01
C GLU A 148 -8.76 -48.40 -9.67
N ALA A 149 -7.97 -47.33 -9.65
CA ALA A 149 -7.33 -46.85 -8.43
C ALA A 149 -8.36 -46.40 -7.37
N VAL A 150 -9.45 -45.75 -7.77
CA VAL A 150 -10.54 -45.36 -6.86
C VAL A 150 -11.23 -46.59 -6.26
N ARG A 151 -11.35 -47.69 -7.02
CA ARG A 151 -11.96 -48.95 -6.55
C ARG A 151 -11.03 -49.73 -5.60
N GLU A 152 -9.79 -49.94 -6.01
CA GLU A 152 -8.86 -50.87 -5.33
C GLU A 152 -7.99 -50.21 -4.26
N SER A 153 -7.62 -48.94 -4.43
CA SER A 153 -6.62 -48.30 -3.56
C SER A 153 -7.22 -47.78 -2.26
N ARG A 154 -6.43 -47.81 -1.18
CA ARG A 154 -6.77 -47.12 0.07
C ARG A 154 -6.61 -45.61 -0.12
N LEU A 155 -7.72 -44.89 -0.01
CA LEU A 155 -7.73 -43.42 0.00
C LEU A 155 -7.01 -42.90 1.25
N ARG A 156 -5.89 -42.20 1.06
CA ARG A 156 -5.18 -41.50 2.14
C ARG A 156 -5.44 -40.00 2.04
N SER A 157 -5.85 -39.37 3.13
CA SER A 157 -6.06 -37.93 3.17
C SER A 157 -5.03 -37.22 4.05
N MET A 158 -4.68 -35.99 3.65
CA MET A 158 -3.84 -35.09 4.42
C MET A 158 -4.45 -33.68 4.39
N PRO A 159 -4.56 -32.98 5.54
CA PRO A 159 -5.02 -31.59 5.55
C PRO A 159 -4.02 -30.65 4.89
N ASN A 160 -4.52 -29.74 4.06
CA ASN A 160 -3.74 -28.72 3.38
C ASN A 160 -3.59 -27.51 4.30
N ALA A 161 -2.74 -27.68 5.31
CA ALA A 161 -2.55 -26.70 6.36
C ALA A 161 -1.63 -25.54 5.92
N SER A 162 -1.96 -24.34 6.38
CA SER A 162 -1.15 -23.13 6.24
C SER A 162 -0.85 -22.55 7.62
N MET A 163 0.38 -22.05 7.82
CA MET A 163 0.78 -21.46 9.09
C MET A 163 1.91 -20.47 8.90
N PRO A 164 1.75 -19.19 9.29
CA PRO A 164 2.80 -18.19 9.15
C PRO A 164 3.98 -18.51 10.07
N SER A 165 5.18 -18.12 9.64
CA SER A 165 6.40 -18.25 10.46
C SER A 165 6.43 -17.21 11.57
N SER A 166 7.01 -17.57 12.72
CA SER A 166 7.27 -16.66 13.83
C SER A 166 8.78 -16.53 14.10
N THR A 167 9.18 -15.43 14.73
CA THR A 167 10.56 -15.29 15.23
C THR A 167 10.73 -16.22 16.43
N ASN A 168 11.82 -16.98 16.44
CA ASN A 168 12.14 -17.82 17.58
C ASN A 168 12.68 -16.98 18.73
N THR A 169 12.10 -17.15 19.91
CA THR A 169 12.44 -16.42 21.13
C THR A 169 12.83 -17.33 22.29
N THR A 170 12.78 -18.65 22.11
CA THR A 170 13.03 -19.62 23.18
C THR A 170 14.54 -19.92 23.25
N PRO A 171 15.23 -19.62 24.36
CA PRO A 171 16.63 -19.99 24.53
C PRO A 171 16.83 -21.51 24.43
N GLY A 172 17.89 -21.95 23.76
CA GLY A 172 18.24 -23.37 23.64
C GLY A 172 17.37 -24.22 22.70
N LEU A 173 16.41 -23.63 21.99
CA LEU A 173 15.52 -24.33 21.06
C LEU A 173 15.53 -23.67 19.67
N VAL A 174 15.39 -24.45 18.59
CA VAL A 174 15.07 -23.98 17.24
C VAL A 174 13.93 -24.78 16.62
N LEU A 175 12.92 -24.10 16.08
CA LEU A 175 11.86 -24.74 15.28
C LEU A 175 12.27 -24.69 13.80
N LEU A 176 12.27 -25.82 13.11
CA LEU A 176 12.68 -25.94 11.70
C LEU A 176 11.74 -26.85 10.89
N GLY A 177 11.42 -26.44 9.66
CA GLY A 177 10.49 -27.16 8.79
C GLY A 177 9.02 -26.83 9.06
N ASP A 178 8.12 -27.77 8.78
CA ASP A 178 6.67 -27.54 8.86
C ASP A 178 6.19 -27.19 10.27
N VAL A 179 6.91 -27.61 11.32
CA VAL A 179 6.63 -27.19 12.69
C VAL A 179 6.78 -25.68 12.90
N ALA A 180 7.64 -25.03 12.12
CA ALA A 180 7.92 -23.60 12.19
C ALA A 180 7.10 -22.78 11.17
N ASN A 181 6.84 -23.33 9.99
CA ASN A 181 6.14 -22.64 8.91
C ASN A 181 5.54 -23.62 7.90
N MET A 182 4.22 -23.52 7.67
CA MET A 182 3.51 -24.31 6.66
C MET A 182 2.93 -23.45 5.55
N ARG A 183 2.79 -24.03 4.37
CA ARG A 183 2.10 -23.44 3.22
C ARG A 183 1.23 -24.48 2.53
N HIS A 184 0.30 -24.00 1.71
CA HIS A 184 -0.51 -24.89 0.90
C HIS A 184 0.38 -25.80 0.02
N PRO A 185 0.19 -27.13 0.02
CA PRO A 185 1.07 -28.07 -0.67
C PRO A 185 0.97 -28.04 -2.21
N LEU A 186 0.07 -27.22 -2.78
CA LEU A 186 -0.17 -27.08 -4.22
C LEU A 186 1.11 -26.85 -5.04
N THR A 187 2.08 -26.11 -4.50
CA THR A 187 3.34 -25.81 -5.20
C THR A 187 4.48 -26.77 -4.89
N GLY A 188 4.28 -27.74 -3.98
CA GLY A 188 5.33 -28.67 -3.56
C GLY A 188 6.53 -28.01 -2.85
N SER A 189 6.41 -26.77 -2.38
CA SER A 189 7.54 -25.94 -1.94
C SER A 189 8.00 -26.15 -0.49
N GLY A 190 7.33 -27.00 0.29
CA GLY A 190 7.64 -27.25 1.70
C GLY A 190 9.07 -27.76 1.93
N MET A 191 9.46 -28.82 1.22
CA MET A 191 10.81 -29.38 1.31
C MET A 191 11.89 -28.40 0.85
N THR A 192 11.64 -27.64 -0.23
CA THR A 192 12.56 -26.61 -0.73
C THR A 192 12.85 -25.58 0.35
N VAL A 193 11.82 -25.12 1.06
CA VAL A 193 12.02 -24.15 2.15
C VAL A 193 12.71 -24.78 3.34
N ALA A 194 12.38 -26.02 3.71
CA ALA A 194 13.07 -26.72 4.80
C ALA A 194 14.57 -26.88 4.53
N LEU A 195 14.96 -27.25 3.30
CA LEU A 195 16.36 -27.36 2.90
C LEU A 195 17.09 -26.01 2.88
N LYS A 196 16.46 -24.97 2.31
CA LYS A 196 17.02 -23.61 2.34
C LYS A 196 17.18 -23.08 3.76
N ASP A 197 16.19 -23.33 4.61
CA ASP A 197 16.21 -22.93 6.01
C ASP A 197 17.31 -23.70 6.77
N ALA A 198 17.52 -24.99 6.48
CA ALA A 198 18.59 -25.79 7.08
C ALA A 198 19.99 -25.27 6.71
N VAL A 199 20.24 -24.97 5.43
CA VAL A 199 21.52 -24.40 4.96
C VAL A 199 21.76 -23.03 5.59
N LEU A 200 20.76 -22.14 5.54
CA LEU A 200 20.88 -20.80 6.11
C LEU A 200 21.10 -20.85 7.63
N LEU A 201 20.41 -21.74 8.34
CA LEU A 201 20.58 -21.91 9.77
C LEU A 201 21.99 -22.42 10.10
N ALA A 202 22.49 -23.39 9.35
CA ALA A 202 23.85 -23.92 9.52
C ALA A 202 24.92 -22.84 9.31
N GLU A 203 24.77 -21.98 8.29
CA GLU A 203 25.68 -20.84 8.08
C GLU A 203 25.64 -19.85 9.24
N MET A 204 24.43 -19.52 9.72
CA MET A 204 24.24 -18.52 10.77
C MET A 204 24.65 -18.98 12.16
N LEU A 205 24.60 -20.29 12.42
CA LEU A 205 25.06 -20.93 13.66
C LEU A 205 26.47 -21.52 13.53
N SER A 206 27.18 -21.25 12.45
CA SER A 206 28.56 -21.70 12.28
C SER A 206 29.47 -21.14 13.39
N PRO A 207 30.55 -21.85 13.77
CA PRO A 207 31.49 -21.40 14.81
C PRO A 207 32.08 -20.00 14.57
N ALA A 208 32.14 -19.55 13.31
CA ALA A 208 32.57 -18.20 12.94
C ALA A 208 31.59 -17.10 13.40
N ASN A 209 30.29 -17.41 13.45
CA ASN A 209 29.23 -16.49 13.86
C ASN A 209 28.80 -16.67 15.32
N VAL A 210 28.84 -17.92 15.80
CA VAL A 210 28.48 -18.32 17.17
C VAL A 210 29.54 -19.32 17.66
N PRO A 211 30.58 -18.87 18.39
CA PRO A 211 31.68 -19.75 18.84
C PRO A 211 31.22 -20.87 19.77
N SER A 212 30.13 -20.67 20.52
CA SER A 212 29.56 -21.67 21.43
C SER A 212 28.04 -21.60 21.41
N LEU A 213 27.39 -22.75 21.20
CA LEU A 213 25.92 -22.85 21.22
C LEU A 213 25.34 -22.72 22.64
N ASN A 214 26.18 -22.80 23.69
CA ASN A 214 25.76 -22.51 25.07
C ASN A 214 25.46 -21.02 25.29
N ASP A 215 26.01 -20.12 24.47
CA ASP A 215 25.67 -18.69 24.51
C ASP A 215 24.31 -18.47 23.82
N THR A 216 23.25 -18.71 24.58
CA THR A 216 21.87 -18.56 24.10
C THR A 216 21.55 -17.13 23.66
N GLY A 217 22.23 -16.11 24.21
CA GLY A 217 22.07 -14.72 23.81
C GLY A 217 22.55 -14.47 22.38
N SER A 218 23.75 -14.94 22.06
CA SER A 218 24.30 -14.88 20.69
C SER A 218 23.50 -15.72 19.70
N VAL A 219 23.06 -16.92 20.10
CA VAL A 219 22.18 -17.78 19.28
C VAL A 219 20.87 -17.05 18.97
N LEU A 220 20.19 -16.47 19.96
CA LEU A 220 18.94 -15.73 19.76
C LEU A 220 19.12 -14.48 18.88
N ALA A 221 20.26 -13.78 19.00
CA ALA A 221 20.58 -12.65 18.13
C ALA A 221 20.71 -13.10 16.66
N GLN A 222 21.35 -14.25 16.41
CA GLN A 222 21.43 -14.82 15.06
C GLN A 222 20.06 -15.32 14.58
N LEU A 223 19.26 -15.95 15.43
CA LEU A 223 17.91 -16.41 15.07
C LEU A 223 16.96 -15.26 14.67
N LYS A 224 17.11 -14.08 15.30
CA LYS A 224 16.41 -12.85 14.88
C LYS A 224 16.81 -12.43 13.46
N ARG A 225 18.10 -12.49 13.13
CA ARG A 225 18.61 -12.17 11.79
C ARG A 225 18.19 -13.23 10.76
N TYR A 226 18.22 -14.50 11.14
CA TYR A 226 17.74 -15.64 10.35
C TYR A 226 16.30 -15.43 9.92
N HIS A 227 15.42 -15.03 10.85
CA HIS A 227 14.02 -14.74 10.56
C HIS A 227 13.84 -13.70 9.45
N TRP A 228 14.70 -12.68 9.37
CA TRP A 228 14.64 -11.67 8.31
C TRP A 228 15.24 -12.18 7.00
N LYS A 229 16.41 -12.83 7.03
CA LYS A 229 17.07 -13.36 5.83
C LYS A 229 16.18 -14.38 5.11
N ARG A 230 15.53 -15.29 5.84
CA ARG A 230 14.67 -16.32 5.24
C ARG A 230 13.41 -15.79 4.54
N LYS A 231 13.01 -14.53 4.81
CA LYS A 231 11.82 -13.95 4.16
C LYS A 231 11.98 -13.86 2.65
N SER A 232 13.20 -13.73 2.12
CA SER A 232 13.44 -13.63 0.68
C SER A 232 12.90 -14.84 -0.08
N HIS A 233 13.25 -16.06 0.37
CA HIS A 233 12.78 -17.30 -0.25
C HIS A 233 11.42 -17.75 0.29
N SER A 234 11.22 -17.68 1.61
CA SER A 234 10.01 -18.22 2.23
C SER A 234 8.74 -17.42 1.91
N ALA A 235 8.81 -16.09 1.83
CA ALA A 235 7.61 -15.27 1.61
C ALA A 235 7.05 -15.45 0.20
N SER A 236 7.92 -15.45 -0.81
CA SER A 236 7.55 -15.63 -2.22
C SER A 236 6.81 -16.95 -2.44
N LEU A 237 7.35 -18.06 -1.90
CA LEU A 237 6.74 -19.38 -2.00
C LEU A 237 5.42 -19.50 -1.21
N ASN A 238 5.34 -18.88 -0.03
CA ASN A 238 4.11 -18.84 0.77
C ASN A 238 2.99 -18.09 0.04
N MET A 239 3.30 -16.88 -0.43
CA MET A 239 2.34 -16.02 -1.12
C MET A 239 1.87 -16.66 -2.42
N LEU A 240 2.80 -17.25 -3.19
CA LEU A 240 2.46 -17.91 -4.45
C LEU A 240 1.53 -19.12 -4.24
N ALA A 241 1.86 -19.99 -3.28
CA ALA A 241 1.05 -21.17 -2.98
C ALA A 241 -0.39 -20.80 -2.57
N GLN A 242 -0.53 -19.79 -1.71
CA GLN A 242 -1.83 -19.33 -1.24
C GLN A 242 -2.62 -18.63 -2.35
N ALA A 243 -1.96 -17.75 -3.12
CA ALA A 243 -2.61 -17.00 -4.19
C ALA A 243 -3.11 -17.92 -5.31
N LEU A 244 -2.30 -18.91 -5.72
CA LEU A 244 -2.71 -19.90 -6.72
C LEU A 244 -3.87 -20.76 -6.22
N TYR A 245 -3.83 -21.20 -4.97
CA TYR A 245 -4.94 -21.98 -4.40
C TYR A 245 -6.25 -21.20 -4.40
N LEU A 246 -6.23 -19.95 -3.91
CA LEU A 246 -7.41 -19.08 -3.91
C LEU A 246 -7.91 -18.79 -5.33
N LEU A 247 -6.99 -18.59 -6.27
CA LEU A 247 -7.31 -18.41 -7.68
C LEU A 247 -8.00 -19.64 -8.26
N PHE A 248 -7.55 -20.85 -7.94
CA PHE A 248 -8.07 -22.08 -8.53
C PHE A 248 -9.37 -22.59 -7.90
N VAL A 249 -9.59 -22.32 -6.61
CA VAL A 249 -10.82 -22.75 -5.91
C VAL A 249 -11.94 -21.71 -5.98
N GLY A 250 -11.61 -20.43 -6.21
CA GLY A 250 -12.62 -19.37 -6.18
C GLY A 250 -13.71 -19.54 -7.24
N LYS A 251 -14.97 -19.43 -6.80
CA LYS A 251 -16.19 -19.61 -7.62
C LYS A 251 -16.81 -18.29 -8.08
N ASP A 252 -16.28 -17.16 -7.63
CA ASP A 252 -16.81 -15.83 -7.94
C ASP A 252 -16.49 -15.41 -9.38
N ASN A 253 -17.37 -14.62 -10.01
CA ASN A 253 -17.19 -14.14 -11.38
C ASN A 253 -15.83 -13.44 -11.60
N ILE A 254 -15.36 -12.68 -10.61
CA ILE A 254 -14.05 -12.00 -10.65
C ILE A 254 -12.92 -13.02 -10.68
N VAL A 255 -13.00 -14.06 -9.84
CA VAL A 255 -11.99 -15.12 -9.81
C VAL A 255 -12.02 -15.91 -11.12
N GLY A 256 -13.20 -16.17 -11.68
CA GLY A 256 -13.33 -16.81 -13.00
C GLY A 256 -12.67 -16.00 -14.13
N ILE A 257 -12.75 -14.66 -14.11
CA ILE A 257 -12.02 -13.80 -15.04
C ILE A 257 -10.51 -13.95 -14.84
N MET A 258 -10.05 -13.92 -13.59
CA MET A 258 -8.64 -14.09 -13.24
C MET A 258 -8.10 -15.48 -13.61
N GLN A 259 -8.89 -16.54 -13.46
CA GLN A 259 -8.54 -17.91 -13.86
C GLN A 259 -8.33 -18.01 -15.37
N ARG A 260 -9.28 -17.47 -16.17
CA ARG A 260 -9.16 -17.45 -17.63
C ARG A 260 -7.93 -16.66 -18.07
N GLY A 261 -7.74 -15.47 -17.50
CA GLY A 261 -6.59 -14.66 -17.83
C GLY A 261 -5.27 -15.27 -17.38
N PHE A 262 -5.23 -15.97 -16.24
CA PHE A 262 -4.08 -16.79 -15.84
C PHE A 262 -3.78 -17.87 -16.87
N VAL A 263 -4.75 -18.70 -17.25
CA VAL A 263 -4.56 -19.77 -18.24
C VAL A 263 -4.06 -19.21 -19.57
N ARG A 264 -4.66 -18.13 -20.07
CA ARG A 264 -4.24 -17.45 -21.31
C ARG A 264 -2.84 -16.85 -21.19
N TYR A 265 -2.49 -16.30 -20.03
CA TYR A 265 -1.17 -15.74 -19.76
C TYR A 265 -0.09 -16.83 -19.84
N VAL A 266 -0.36 -17.99 -19.23
CA VAL A 266 0.52 -19.19 -19.28
C VAL A 266 0.62 -19.73 -20.71
N GLN A 267 -0.49 -19.76 -21.46
CA GLN A 267 -0.49 -20.14 -22.88
C GLN A 267 0.36 -19.23 -23.77
N GLY A 268 0.70 -18.02 -23.31
CA GLY A 268 1.65 -17.13 -23.99
C GLY A 268 3.11 -17.63 -24.00
N GLY A 269 3.39 -18.79 -23.40
CA GLY A 269 4.66 -19.51 -23.52
C GLY A 269 5.75 -19.01 -22.56
N GLU A 270 7.01 -19.37 -22.85
CA GLU A 270 8.15 -19.13 -21.96
C GLU A 270 8.34 -17.66 -21.56
N LYS A 271 8.07 -16.72 -22.48
CA LYS A 271 8.19 -15.27 -22.21
C LYS A 271 7.33 -14.79 -21.03
N ASN A 272 6.22 -15.47 -20.76
CA ASN A 272 5.29 -15.12 -19.70
C ASN A 272 5.43 -16.01 -18.46
N PHE A 273 5.80 -17.28 -18.63
CA PHE A 273 5.73 -18.28 -17.56
C PHE A 273 7.08 -18.76 -17.02
N ALA A 274 8.21 -18.47 -17.66
CA ALA A 274 9.53 -18.91 -17.18
C ALA A 274 9.85 -18.39 -15.77
N GLU A 275 9.69 -17.08 -15.53
CA GLU A 275 9.97 -16.50 -14.21
C GLU A 275 9.01 -17.00 -13.10
N PRO A 276 7.67 -17.07 -13.30
CA PRO A 276 6.78 -17.75 -12.35
C PRO A 276 7.18 -19.20 -12.06
N ALA A 277 7.59 -19.95 -13.08
CA ALA A 277 8.07 -21.32 -12.90
C ALA A 277 9.37 -21.39 -12.08
N TRP A 278 10.30 -20.45 -12.27
CA TRP A 278 11.51 -20.35 -11.43
C TRP A 278 11.19 -20.00 -9.98
N ILE A 279 10.17 -19.19 -9.72
CA ILE A 279 9.70 -18.92 -8.36
C ILE A 279 9.10 -20.21 -7.76
N MET A 280 8.24 -20.94 -8.49
CA MET A 280 7.69 -22.22 -8.02
C MET A 280 8.79 -23.23 -7.70
N GLY A 281 9.84 -23.30 -8.53
CA GLY A 281 11.01 -24.14 -8.31
C GLY A 281 11.93 -23.66 -7.18
N GLY A 282 11.67 -22.50 -6.58
CA GLY A 282 12.55 -21.91 -5.57
C GLY A 282 13.92 -21.51 -6.10
N ILE A 283 14.03 -21.19 -7.39
CA ILE A 283 15.28 -20.72 -8.03
C ILE A 283 15.41 -19.20 -7.85
N VAL A 284 14.29 -18.47 -7.94
CA VAL A 284 14.25 -17.00 -7.79
C VAL A 284 13.55 -16.62 -6.49
N ASP A 285 14.30 -15.99 -5.59
CA ASP A 285 13.83 -15.59 -4.25
C ASP A 285 13.47 -14.11 -4.19
N SER A 286 12.59 -13.65 -5.09
CA SER A 286 12.19 -12.24 -5.21
C SER A 286 10.68 -12.02 -5.12
N PRO A 287 10.18 -11.43 -4.00
CA PRO A 287 8.78 -11.04 -3.87
C PRO A 287 8.32 -10.03 -4.92
N LEU A 288 9.24 -9.17 -5.40
CA LEU A 288 8.95 -8.17 -6.43
C LEU A 288 8.63 -8.81 -7.78
N VAL A 289 9.31 -9.90 -8.13
CA VAL A 289 9.04 -10.64 -9.37
C VAL A 289 7.64 -11.27 -9.30
N LEU A 290 7.31 -11.89 -8.16
CA LEU A 290 5.96 -12.44 -7.91
C LEU A 290 4.89 -11.35 -8.07
N PHE A 291 5.07 -10.20 -7.41
CA PHE A 291 4.15 -9.08 -7.47
C PHE A 291 3.98 -8.58 -8.92
N ARG A 292 5.08 -8.39 -9.64
CA ARG A 292 5.05 -7.96 -11.05
C ARG A 292 4.24 -8.92 -11.91
N HIS A 293 4.41 -10.23 -11.76
CA HIS A 293 3.63 -11.22 -12.54
C HIS A 293 2.17 -11.27 -12.11
N PHE A 294 1.87 -11.15 -10.82
CA PHE A 294 0.51 -11.06 -10.32
C PHE A 294 -0.25 -9.89 -10.98
N PHE A 295 0.33 -8.69 -11.01
CA PHE A 295 -0.29 -7.53 -11.65
C PHE A 295 -0.35 -7.66 -13.17
N LYS A 296 0.67 -8.24 -13.83
CA LYS A 296 0.60 -8.54 -15.27
C LYS A 296 -0.59 -9.44 -15.58
N ILE A 297 -0.79 -10.51 -14.81
CA ILE A 297 -1.91 -11.43 -14.98
C ILE A 297 -3.23 -10.72 -14.70
N ALA A 298 -3.32 -9.90 -13.64
CA ALA A 298 -4.52 -9.12 -13.35
C ALA A 298 -4.90 -8.17 -14.49
N PHE A 299 -3.97 -7.34 -14.97
CA PHE A 299 -4.23 -6.41 -16.08
C PHE A 299 -4.51 -7.14 -17.39
N TYR A 300 -3.84 -8.27 -17.64
CA TYR A 300 -4.09 -9.10 -18.81
C TYR A 300 -5.50 -9.74 -18.75
N SER A 301 -5.93 -10.20 -17.57
CA SER A 301 -7.28 -10.76 -17.34
C SER A 301 -8.36 -9.70 -17.56
N ILE A 302 -8.12 -8.49 -17.06
CA ILE A 302 -8.98 -7.32 -17.29
C ILE A 302 -9.05 -6.99 -18.79
N GLY A 303 -7.90 -6.95 -19.48
CA GLY A 303 -7.81 -6.70 -20.92
C GLY A 303 -8.57 -7.73 -21.76
N LEU A 304 -8.43 -9.01 -21.44
CA LEU A 304 -9.19 -10.09 -22.10
C LEU A 304 -10.69 -9.94 -21.85
N HIS A 305 -11.08 -9.65 -20.61
CA HIS A 305 -12.49 -9.42 -20.28
C HIS A 305 -13.08 -8.21 -21.03
N PHE A 306 -12.29 -7.16 -21.24
CA PHE A 306 -12.68 -6.01 -22.06
C PHE A 306 -12.89 -6.38 -23.53
N GLN A 307 -12.00 -7.21 -24.11
CA GLN A 307 -12.13 -7.67 -25.49
C GLN A 307 -13.36 -8.57 -25.69
N GLU A 308 -13.65 -9.43 -24.71
CA GLU A 308 -14.78 -10.37 -24.76
C GLU A 308 -16.14 -9.70 -24.49
N SER A 309 -16.19 -8.64 -23.68
CA SER A 309 -17.45 -8.01 -23.24
C SER A 309 -17.92 -6.85 -24.12
N GLY A 310 -17.08 -6.37 -25.04
CA GLY A 310 -17.36 -5.20 -25.87
C GLY A 310 -17.42 -3.87 -25.09
N VAL A 311 -17.37 -2.75 -25.80
CA VAL A 311 -17.30 -1.39 -25.21
C VAL A 311 -18.51 -1.05 -24.31
N LEU A 312 -19.66 -1.66 -24.57
CA LEU A 312 -20.92 -1.47 -23.82
C LEU A 312 -21.16 -2.50 -22.69
N GLY A 313 -20.35 -3.56 -22.59
CA GLY A 313 -20.48 -4.56 -21.52
C GLY A 313 -19.92 -4.10 -20.17
N PHE A 314 -19.11 -3.04 -20.17
CA PHE A 314 -18.44 -2.50 -18.99
C PHE A 314 -19.40 -2.04 -17.88
N PRO A 315 -20.44 -1.22 -18.14
CA PRO A 315 -21.39 -0.83 -17.09
C PRO A 315 -22.22 -2.03 -16.59
N ALA A 316 -22.59 -2.96 -17.46
CA ALA A 316 -23.46 -4.09 -17.13
C ALA A 316 -22.76 -5.19 -16.32
N ALA A 317 -21.49 -5.48 -16.61
CA ALA A 317 -20.68 -6.46 -15.87
C ALA A 317 -20.33 -5.96 -14.45
N LEU A 318 -20.04 -4.66 -14.30
CA LEU A 318 -19.81 -4.05 -12.99
C LEU A 318 -21.07 -4.00 -12.12
N VAL A 319 -22.25 -3.71 -12.71
CA VAL A 319 -23.53 -3.76 -11.98
C VAL A 319 -23.90 -5.18 -11.55
N ARG A 320 -23.62 -6.21 -12.37
CA ARG A 320 -23.84 -7.62 -12.01
C ARG A 320 -22.85 -8.15 -10.95
N SER A 321 -21.61 -7.67 -10.96
CA SER A 321 -20.60 -7.99 -9.93
C SER A 321 -20.99 -7.47 -8.54
N GLY A 322 -21.79 -6.41 -8.46
CA GLY A 322 -22.30 -5.85 -7.19
C GLY A 322 -23.54 -6.57 -6.64
N GLY A 323 -24.18 -7.46 -7.42
CA GLY A 323 -25.48 -8.05 -7.09
C GLY A 323 -25.48 -9.41 -6.39
N ASN A 324 -24.35 -10.12 -6.31
CA ASN A 324 -24.31 -11.50 -5.80
C ASN A 324 -23.38 -11.68 -4.60
N GLY A 325 -23.39 -10.71 -3.68
CA GLY A 325 -22.53 -10.65 -2.49
C GLY A 325 -23.01 -11.47 -1.29
N ASN A 326 -23.49 -12.70 -1.48
CA ASN A 326 -23.88 -13.56 -0.36
C ASN A 326 -22.76 -14.45 0.21
N ASN A 327 -21.57 -14.46 -0.40
CA ASN A 327 -20.40 -15.16 0.14
C ASN A 327 -19.27 -14.15 0.41
N GLY A 328 -18.66 -14.22 1.60
CA GLY A 328 -17.76 -13.21 2.20
C GLY A 328 -16.49 -12.79 1.43
N GLY A 329 -16.26 -13.23 0.20
CA GLY A 329 -15.09 -12.89 -0.61
C GLY A 329 -15.10 -11.47 -1.20
N GLY A 330 -16.26 -10.92 -1.57
CA GLY A 330 -16.39 -9.63 -2.26
C GLY A 330 -15.97 -8.39 -1.45
N ARG A 331 -15.87 -8.50 -0.12
CA ARG A 331 -15.47 -7.38 0.75
C ARG A 331 -13.97 -7.05 0.68
N SER A 332 -13.12 -8.03 0.38
CA SER A 332 -11.65 -7.86 0.35
C SER A 332 -11.16 -7.14 -0.91
N ALA A 333 -11.65 -7.51 -2.09
CA ALA A 333 -11.26 -6.87 -3.36
C ALA A 333 -11.73 -5.42 -3.46
N VAL A 334 -12.91 -5.10 -2.89
CA VAL A 334 -13.41 -3.72 -2.82
C VAL A 334 -12.54 -2.90 -1.86
N ALA A 335 -12.15 -3.47 -0.71
CA ALA A 335 -11.25 -2.81 0.24
C ALA A 335 -9.88 -2.51 -0.37
N ASP A 336 -9.29 -3.48 -1.09
CA ASP A 336 -8.00 -3.34 -1.76
C ASP A 336 -8.07 -2.32 -2.92
N ALA A 337 -9.15 -2.32 -3.71
CA ALA A 337 -9.38 -1.32 -4.75
C ALA A 337 -9.57 0.09 -4.17
N THR A 338 -10.28 0.20 -3.04
CA THR A 338 -10.51 1.46 -2.31
C THR A 338 -9.22 2.03 -1.74
N GLN A 339 -8.34 1.17 -1.22
CA GLN A 339 -7.05 1.59 -0.67
C GLN A 339 -6.04 1.98 -1.76
N CYS A 340 -6.04 1.26 -2.89
CA CYS A 340 -5.31 1.67 -4.08
C CYS A 340 -5.84 3.00 -4.64
N PHE A 341 -7.15 3.24 -4.61
CA PHE A 341 -7.75 4.51 -5.01
C PHE A 341 -7.25 5.68 -4.16
N LEU A 342 -7.26 5.57 -2.82
CA LEU A 342 -6.74 6.64 -1.97
C LEU A 342 -5.29 6.99 -2.31
N PHE A 343 -4.44 5.98 -2.51
CA PHE A 343 -3.06 6.22 -2.91
C PHE A 343 -2.94 6.87 -4.30
N VAL A 344 -3.61 6.33 -5.33
CA VAL A 344 -3.54 6.87 -6.69
C VAL A 344 -4.13 8.28 -6.75
N CYS A 345 -5.28 8.51 -6.11
CA CYS A 345 -5.93 9.83 -6.05
C CYS A 345 -5.03 10.85 -5.36
N VAL A 346 -4.51 10.54 -4.16
CA VAL A 346 -3.60 11.44 -3.43
C VAL A 346 -2.29 11.65 -4.21
N TRP A 347 -1.76 10.64 -4.89
CA TRP A 347 -0.50 10.79 -5.62
C TRP A 347 -0.64 11.61 -6.91
N THR A 348 -1.78 11.49 -7.59
CA THR A 348 -2.07 12.15 -8.87
C THR A 348 -2.55 13.58 -8.68
N ILE A 349 -3.23 13.88 -7.57
CA ILE A 349 -3.75 15.23 -7.29
C ILE A 349 -2.65 16.23 -6.92
N LEU A 350 -1.50 15.76 -6.43
CA LEU A 350 -0.41 16.64 -6.01
C LEU A 350 0.28 17.31 -7.21
N HIS A 351 0.14 18.63 -7.31
CA HIS A 351 0.83 19.48 -8.28
C HIS A 351 1.95 20.25 -7.57
N HIS A 352 3.12 19.62 -7.41
CA HIS A 352 4.28 20.28 -6.82
C HIS A 352 4.86 21.36 -7.73
N ASN A 353 5.47 22.36 -7.08
CA ASN A 353 6.25 23.38 -7.75
C ASN A 353 7.52 22.77 -8.36
N LEU A 354 8.20 23.52 -9.22
CA LEU A 354 9.40 23.05 -9.91
C LEU A 354 10.48 22.60 -8.91
N GLN A 355 11.25 21.61 -9.35
CA GLN A 355 12.34 21.02 -8.59
C GLN A 355 13.59 21.89 -8.74
N ALA A 356 14.46 21.88 -7.74
CA ALA A 356 15.77 22.52 -7.87
C ALA A 356 16.65 21.70 -8.83
N LYS A 357 17.59 22.34 -9.53
CA LYS A 357 18.47 21.65 -10.51
C LYS A 357 19.33 20.56 -9.87
N ASP A 358 19.65 20.72 -8.59
CA ASP A 358 20.46 19.80 -7.77
C ASP A 358 19.61 18.80 -6.95
N ASP A 359 18.27 18.80 -7.11
CA ASP A 359 17.41 17.84 -6.42
C ASP A 359 17.61 16.42 -6.98
N GLY A 360 18.17 15.53 -6.16
CA GLY A 360 18.23 14.09 -6.47
C GLY A 360 16.87 13.39 -6.39
N TYR A 361 16.76 12.21 -7.01
CA TYR A 361 15.53 11.39 -7.03
C TYR A 361 14.88 11.20 -5.65
N TRP A 362 15.67 10.82 -4.64
CA TRP A 362 15.16 10.57 -3.30
C TRP A 362 14.63 11.83 -2.62
N THR A 363 15.27 12.98 -2.85
CA THR A 363 14.79 14.27 -2.33
C THR A 363 13.41 14.60 -2.90
N ILE A 364 13.22 14.38 -4.20
CA ILE A 364 11.93 14.59 -4.89
C ILE A 364 10.88 13.62 -4.36
N PHE A 365 11.23 12.34 -4.25
CA PHE A 365 10.33 11.29 -3.76
C PHE A 365 9.87 11.58 -2.32
N PHE A 366 10.79 11.81 -1.38
CA PHE A 366 10.42 12.09 0.01
C PHE A 366 9.70 13.42 0.18
N ARG A 367 9.98 14.43 -0.67
CA ARG A 367 9.17 15.65 -0.71
C ARG A 367 7.74 15.33 -1.12
N LYS A 368 7.55 14.55 -2.18
CA LYS A 368 6.21 14.14 -2.64
C LYS A 368 5.49 13.27 -1.61
N LEU A 369 6.19 12.35 -0.97
CA LEU A 369 5.65 11.52 0.10
C LEU A 369 5.19 12.37 1.30
N ARG A 370 5.96 13.37 1.72
CA ARG A 370 5.56 14.27 2.82
C ARG A 370 4.26 15.01 2.53
N TRP A 371 4.11 15.53 1.30
CA TRP A 371 2.87 16.19 0.87
C TRP A 371 1.70 15.21 0.71
N ALA A 372 1.96 13.96 0.30
CA ALA A 372 0.95 12.90 0.26
C ALA A 372 0.48 12.51 1.67
N VAL A 373 1.38 12.41 2.63
CA VAL A 373 1.02 12.17 4.05
C VAL A 373 0.19 13.32 4.59
N LEU A 374 0.56 14.57 4.30
CA LEU A 374 -0.24 15.74 4.68
C LEU A 374 -1.64 15.71 4.04
N ALA A 375 -1.75 15.33 2.76
CA ALA A 375 -3.02 15.21 2.05
C ALA A 375 -3.95 14.15 2.67
N VAL A 376 -3.40 13.08 3.24
CA VAL A 376 -4.19 12.05 3.94
C VAL A 376 -4.56 12.51 5.35
N ALA A 377 -3.65 13.18 6.07
CA ALA A 377 -3.89 13.61 7.45
C ALA A 377 -4.79 14.85 7.55
N ALA A 378 -4.70 15.76 6.57
CA ALA A 378 -5.37 17.06 6.53
C ALA A 378 -5.71 17.44 5.07
N PRO A 379 -6.64 16.72 4.40
CA PRO A 379 -7.00 16.98 3.00
C PRO A 379 -7.59 18.39 2.77
N GLU A 380 -8.25 18.96 3.77
CA GLU A 380 -8.77 20.32 3.77
C GLU A 380 -7.66 21.39 3.74
N MET A 381 -6.52 21.12 4.41
CA MET A 381 -5.36 22.01 4.36
C MET A 381 -4.69 22.00 2.99
N LEU A 382 -4.65 20.85 2.33
CA LEU A 382 -4.21 20.80 0.93
C LEU A 382 -5.15 21.61 0.02
N THR A 383 -6.47 21.47 0.25
CA THR A 383 -7.49 22.23 -0.48
C THR A 383 -7.32 23.74 -0.28
N LEU A 384 -7.05 24.17 0.95
CA LEU A 384 -6.75 25.55 1.29
C LEU A 384 -5.57 26.09 0.47
N PHE A 385 -4.43 25.37 0.44
CA PHE A 385 -3.29 25.77 -0.38
C PHE A 385 -3.62 25.85 -1.86
N ALA A 386 -4.40 24.91 -2.39
CA ALA A 386 -4.76 24.90 -3.79
C ALA A 386 -5.62 26.12 -4.15
N VAL A 387 -6.62 26.44 -3.33
CA VAL A 387 -7.48 27.62 -3.49
C VAL A 387 -6.69 28.93 -3.37
N MET A 388 -5.76 29.02 -2.40
CA MET A 388 -4.88 30.18 -2.24
C MET A 388 -4.01 30.43 -3.47
N GLN A 389 -3.42 29.37 -4.03
CA GLN A 389 -2.62 29.49 -5.26
C GLN A 389 -3.49 29.87 -6.46
N TRP A 390 -4.68 29.29 -6.56
CA TRP A 390 -5.65 29.63 -7.60
C TRP A 390 -6.01 31.12 -7.56
N ASN A 391 -6.28 31.67 -6.38
CA ASN A 391 -6.60 33.08 -6.27
C ASN A 391 -5.40 33.99 -6.60
N ALA A 392 -4.20 33.63 -6.13
CA ALA A 392 -2.98 34.34 -6.51
C ALA A 392 -2.82 34.42 -8.05
N THR A 393 -3.25 33.39 -8.78
CA THR A 393 -3.26 33.43 -10.25
C THR A 393 -4.28 34.40 -10.83
N ASN A 394 -5.49 34.50 -10.25
CA ASN A 394 -6.49 35.46 -10.70
C ASN A 394 -6.02 36.91 -10.50
N ILE A 395 -5.38 37.20 -9.37
CA ILE A 395 -4.78 38.51 -9.11
C ILE A 395 -3.67 38.82 -10.12
N SER A 396 -2.77 37.86 -10.37
CA SER A 396 -1.73 38.00 -11.40
C SER A 396 -2.31 38.28 -12.78
N VAL A 397 -3.36 37.55 -13.19
CA VAL A 397 -4.00 37.75 -14.49
C VAL A 397 -4.59 39.14 -14.64
N ARG A 398 -5.24 39.68 -13.60
CA ARG A 398 -5.74 41.06 -13.62
C ARG A 398 -4.60 42.07 -13.78
N LYS A 399 -3.60 42.01 -12.89
CA LYS A 399 -2.44 42.90 -12.92
C LYS A 399 -1.68 42.88 -14.25
N MET A 400 -1.46 41.69 -14.82
CA MET A 400 -0.76 41.54 -16.11
C MET A 400 -1.60 42.07 -17.29
N ARG A 401 -2.93 41.95 -17.23
CA ARG A 401 -3.82 42.55 -18.24
C ARG A 401 -3.82 44.07 -18.16
N ASP A 402 -3.72 44.64 -16.97
CA ASP A 402 -3.60 46.10 -16.77
C ASP A 402 -2.30 46.65 -17.38
N LEU A 403 -1.23 45.84 -17.42
CA LEU A 403 0.02 46.15 -18.15
C LEU A 403 -0.05 45.90 -19.68
N GLY A 404 -1.19 45.45 -20.22
CA GLY A 404 -1.39 45.20 -21.65
C GLY A 404 -1.16 43.76 -22.13
N PHE A 405 -0.80 42.82 -21.25
CA PHE A 405 -0.57 41.41 -21.62
C PHE A 405 -1.88 40.61 -21.72
N LYS A 406 -2.65 40.82 -22.80
CA LYS A 406 -3.97 40.17 -23.02
C LYS A 406 -3.92 38.64 -23.06
N ASN A 407 -2.81 38.07 -23.54
CA ASN A 407 -2.62 36.61 -23.66
C ASN A 407 -2.19 35.93 -22.35
N TRP A 408 -2.00 36.70 -21.27
CA TRP A 408 -1.63 36.14 -19.98
C TRP A 408 -2.83 35.41 -19.33
N THR A 409 -2.66 34.11 -19.09
CA THR A 409 -3.70 33.22 -18.54
C THR A 409 -3.30 32.69 -17.16
N ARG A 410 -4.23 32.02 -16.48
CA ARG A 410 -3.95 31.34 -15.19
C ARG A 410 -2.81 30.32 -15.28
N VAL A 411 -2.64 29.66 -16.43
CA VAL A 411 -1.53 28.73 -16.67
C VAL A 411 -0.18 29.44 -16.56
N HIS A 412 -0.04 30.64 -17.14
CA HIS A 412 1.18 31.45 -17.03
C HIS A 412 1.44 31.90 -15.60
N ALA A 413 0.40 32.34 -14.89
CA ALA A 413 0.50 32.75 -13.50
C ALA A 413 0.85 31.58 -12.57
N PHE A 414 0.24 30.40 -12.77
CA PHE A 414 0.60 29.18 -12.05
C PHE A 414 2.04 28.75 -12.35
N TYR A 415 2.46 28.83 -13.62
CA TYR A 415 3.83 28.54 -14.02
C TYR A 415 4.81 29.47 -13.31
N ALA A 416 4.56 30.78 -13.30
CA ALA A 416 5.39 31.74 -12.56
C ALA A 416 5.42 31.42 -11.06
N ASN A 417 4.26 31.27 -10.42
CA ASN A 417 4.18 30.97 -8.98
C ASN A 417 4.74 29.59 -8.60
N ALA A 418 4.86 28.66 -9.55
CA ALA A 418 5.51 27.36 -9.35
C ALA A 418 7.04 27.42 -9.55
N GLY A 419 7.61 28.57 -9.90
CA GLY A 419 9.05 28.76 -10.16
C GLY A 419 9.44 28.52 -11.62
N GLY A 420 8.50 28.66 -12.54
CA GLY A 420 8.70 28.46 -13.98
C GLY A 420 9.57 29.52 -14.66
N PHE A 421 9.83 30.66 -14.03
CA PHE A 421 10.76 31.67 -14.53
C PHE A 421 11.97 31.80 -13.61
N PHE A 422 13.17 31.85 -14.18
CA PHE A 422 14.41 32.09 -13.45
C PHE A 422 15.06 33.37 -13.97
N LEU A 423 15.48 34.24 -13.07
CA LEU A 423 16.28 35.42 -13.44
C LEU A 423 17.75 35.07 -13.36
N LYS A 424 18.53 35.42 -14.39
CA LYS A 424 19.98 35.29 -14.41
C LYS A 424 20.60 36.65 -14.73
N ALA A 425 21.24 37.23 -13.72
CA ALA A 425 21.97 38.50 -13.81
C ALA A 425 23.49 38.25 -13.75
N PRO A 426 24.33 39.18 -14.24
CA PRO A 426 25.79 38.99 -14.28
C PRO A 426 26.46 38.92 -12.90
N ASP A 427 25.90 39.63 -11.92
CA ASP A 427 26.47 39.83 -10.57
C ASP A 427 25.90 38.88 -9.51
N PHE A 428 24.91 38.04 -9.85
CA PHE A 428 24.17 37.27 -8.85
C PHE A 428 23.76 35.85 -9.35
N PRO A 429 23.78 34.83 -8.48
CA PRO A 429 23.32 33.48 -8.83
C PRO A 429 21.86 33.47 -9.32
N ALA A 430 21.53 32.61 -10.28
CA ALA A 430 20.17 32.53 -10.81
C ALA A 430 19.16 32.07 -9.76
N PHE A 431 17.99 32.73 -9.71
CA PHE A 431 16.95 32.44 -8.73
C PHE A 431 15.55 32.51 -9.35
N PRO A 432 14.54 31.82 -8.78
CA PRO A 432 13.20 31.77 -9.34
C PRO A 432 12.42 33.08 -9.13
N LEU A 433 11.57 33.42 -10.09
CA LEU A 433 10.62 34.53 -10.02
C LEU A 433 9.20 34.01 -9.90
N ASN A 434 8.43 34.55 -8.96
CA ASN A 434 6.97 34.37 -8.92
C ASN A 434 6.24 35.44 -9.76
N ALA A 435 4.91 35.35 -9.82
CA ALA A 435 4.12 36.27 -10.64
C ALA A 435 4.18 37.74 -10.18
N THR A 436 4.35 38.01 -8.88
CA THR A 436 4.44 39.37 -8.34
C THR A 436 5.78 40.01 -8.69
N SER A 437 6.87 39.27 -8.52
CA SER A 437 8.23 39.68 -8.87
C SER A 437 8.39 39.89 -10.37
N LEU A 438 7.78 39.01 -11.17
CA LEU A 438 7.71 39.16 -12.62
C LEU A 438 6.94 40.43 -13.04
N HIS A 439 5.78 40.68 -12.43
CA HIS A 439 4.97 41.87 -12.71
C HIS A 439 5.74 43.16 -12.38
N TYR A 440 6.45 43.22 -11.24
CA TYR A 440 7.25 44.38 -10.88
C TYR A 440 8.35 44.68 -11.91
N LEU A 441 9.11 43.66 -12.31
CA LEU A 441 10.19 43.82 -13.30
C LEU A 441 9.65 44.28 -14.67
N LEU A 442 8.48 43.82 -15.08
CA LEU A 442 7.81 44.26 -16.31
C LEU A 442 7.31 45.70 -16.20
N GLN A 443 6.74 46.08 -15.06
CA GLN A 443 6.29 47.45 -14.81
C GLN A 443 7.46 48.44 -14.88
N GLN A 444 8.63 48.04 -14.38
CA GLN A 444 9.87 48.81 -14.46
C GLN A 444 10.58 48.72 -15.83
N LYS A 445 10.01 47.98 -16.79
CA LYS A 445 10.59 47.73 -18.12
C LYS A 445 12.02 47.15 -18.07
N ARG A 446 12.33 46.36 -17.04
CA ARG A 446 13.64 45.73 -16.83
C ARG A 446 13.74 44.35 -17.50
N ILE A 447 12.63 43.73 -17.85
CA ILE A 447 12.59 42.43 -18.53
C ILE A 447 11.58 42.45 -19.67
N THR A 448 11.80 41.57 -20.65
CA THR A 448 10.84 41.27 -21.72
C THR A 448 10.43 39.80 -21.61
N LEU A 449 9.14 39.51 -21.65
CA LEU A 449 8.68 38.12 -21.64
C LEU A 449 8.95 37.46 -22.99
N PRO A 450 9.48 36.22 -23.01
CA PRO A 450 9.55 35.45 -24.23
C PRO A 450 8.13 35.14 -24.75
N ASN A 451 7.99 34.88 -26.05
CA ASN A 451 6.73 34.45 -26.64
C ASN A 451 6.40 33.02 -26.18
N LEU A 452 5.83 32.91 -24.99
CA LEU A 452 5.46 31.67 -24.35
C LEU A 452 3.94 31.56 -24.39
N SER A 453 3.41 30.68 -25.23
CA SER A 453 1.98 30.42 -25.32
C SER A 453 1.52 29.54 -24.16
N ARG A 454 0.21 29.54 -23.89
CA ARG A 454 -0.43 28.60 -22.95
C ARG A 454 -0.06 27.16 -23.27
N ASP A 455 -0.13 26.80 -24.55
CA ASP A 455 0.06 25.43 -25.02
C ASP A 455 1.53 25.01 -24.88
N ASN A 456 2.50 25.91 -25.13
CA ASN A 456 3.92 25.64 -24.91
C ASN A 456 4.25 25.32 -23.44
N ILE A 457 3.56 25.94 -22.48
CA ILE A 457 3.71 25.62 -21.05
C ILE A 457 3.04 24.27 -20.75
N TRP A 458 1.85 24.06 -21.32
CA TRP A 458 1.08 22.85 -21.08
C TRP A 458 1.76 21.61 -21.66
N ASP A 459 2.43 21.70 -22.81
CA ASP A 459 3.19 20.61 -23.41
C ASP A 459 4.38 20.17 -22.55
N ARG A 460 4.91 21.07 -21.71
CA ARG A 460 5.95 20.75 -20.72
C ARG A 460 5.38 20.08 -19.47
N SER A 461 4.07 20.14 -19.27
CA SER A 461 3.38 19.51 -18.16
C SER A 461 3.28 18.01 -18.39
N LYS A 462 3.80 17.20 -17.47
CA LYS A 462 3.57 15.75 -17.45
C LYS A 462 2.34 15.42 -16.60
N ALA A 463 1.26 16.17 -16.81
CA ALA A 463 -0.01 15.92 -16.15
C ALA A 463 -0.59 14.61 -16.67
N ASP A 464 -0.85 13.66 -15.76
CA ASP A 464 -1.38 12.35 -16.12
C ASP A 464 -2.90 12.42 -16.30
N HIS A 465 -3.34 12.75 -17.51
CA HIS A 465 -4.77 12.84 -17.86
C HIS A 465 -5.49 11.49 -17.69
N PHE A 466 -4.79 10.38 -17.97
CA PHE A 466 -5.36 9.04 -17.82
C PHE A 466 -5.57 8.69 -16.35
N ALA A 467 -4.57 8.91 -15.49
CA ALA A 467 -4.71 8.61 -14.06
C ALA A 467 -5.75 9.51 -13.38
N LYS A 468 -5.87 10.79 -13.78
CA LYS A 468 -6.94 11.68 -13.30
C LYS A 468 -8.32 11.19 -13.73
N PHE A 469 -8.48 10.77 -14.99
CA PHE A 469 -9.74 10.21 -15.49
C PHE A 469 -10.12 8.93 -14.74
N VAL A 470 -9.18 8.01 -14.55
CA VAL A 470 -9.37 6.79 -13.76
C VAL A 470 -9.76 7.13 -12.32
N ALA A 471 -9.11 8.11 -11.69
CA ALA A 471 -9.46 8.55 -10.34
C ALA A 471 -10.91 9.10 -10.28
N PHE A 472 -11.35 9.90 -11.26
CA PHE A 472 -12.74 10.39 -11.29
C PHE A 472 -13.77 9.26 -11.50
N LEU A 473 -13.48 8.32 -12.40
CA LEU A 473 -14.33 7.13 -12.57
C LEU A 473 -14.42 6.31 -11.29
N GLN A 474 -13.29 6.10 -10.60
CA GLN A 474 -13.24 5.37 -9.33
C GLN A 474 -13.98 6.10 -8.21
N ALA A 475 -13.90 7.43 -8.15
CA ALA A 475 -14.67 8.25 -7.20
C ALA A 475 -16.18 8.12 -7.44
N GLY A 476 -16.61 8.25 -8.70
CA GLY A 476 -18.02 8.07 -9.09
C GLY A 476 -18.52 6.66 -8.78
N TRP A 477 -17.70 5.65 -9.06
CA TRP A 477 -18.00 4.25 -8.74
C TRP A 477 -18.17 4.03 -7.23
N THR A 478 -17.27 4.58 -6.41
CA THR A 478 -17.33 4.46 -4.94
C THR A 478 -18.63 5.05 -4.39
N ILE A 479 -19.06 6.22 -4.89
CA ILE A 479 -20.32 6.85 -4.49
C ILE A 479 -21.51 5.98 -4.92
N LEU A 480 -21.54 5.55 -6.18
CA LEU A 480 -22.60 4.70 -6.72
C LEU A 480 -22.73 3.40 -5.92
N HIS A 481 -21.60 2.78 -5.56
CA HIS A 481 -21.55 1.56 -4.77
C HIS A 481 -22.12 1.76 -3.36
N ILE A 482 -21.74 2.84 -2.67
CA ILE A 482 -22.28 3.18 -1.34
C ILE A 482 -23.80 3.37 -1.41
N VAL A 483 -24.28 4.11 -2.42
CA VAL A 483 -25.72 4.35 -2.62
C VAL A 483 -26.46 3.04 -2.93
N ALA A 484 -25.93 2.22 -3.84
CA ALA A 484 -26.52 0.93 -4.21
C ALA A 484 -26.63 -0.02 -3.01
N ARG A 485 -25.57 -0.15 -2.20
CA ARG A 485 -25.59 -0.95 -0.96
C ARG A 485 -26.64 -0.43 0.02
N ARG A 486 -26.77 0.90 0.15
CA ARG A 486 -27.77 1.49 1.05
C ARG A 486 -29.20 1.19 0.60
N ILE A 487 -29.49 1.30 -0.70
CA ILE A 487 -30.79 0.95 -1.28
C ILE A 487 -31.11 -0.53 -1.05
N GLN A 488 -30.10 -1.40 -1.15
CA GLN A 488 -30.23 -2.85 -0.96
C GLN A 488 -30.23 -3.28 0.52
N ASN A 489 -30.24 -2.33 1.47
CA ASN A 489 -30.11 -2.61 2.91
C ASN A 489 -28.86 -3.42 3.30
N LEU A 490 -27.80 -3.35 2.49
CA LEU A 490 -26.51 -3.96 2.78
C LEU A 490 -25.68 -3.06 3.70
N THR A 491 -24.84 -3.68 4.52
CA THR A 491 -23.89 -2.97 5.37
C THR A 491 -22.86 -2.23 4.53
N VAL A 492 -22.73 -0.92 4.75
CA VAL A 492 -21.65 -0.09 4.23
C VAL A 492 -20.50 -0.11 5.24
N THR A 493 -19.29 -0.33 4.75
CA THR A 493 -18.11 -0.42 5.60
C THR A 493 -17.59 0.97 6.00
N PRO A 494 -16.93 1.11 7.17
CA PRO A 494 -16.23 2.34 7.53
C PRO A 494 -15.20 2.79 6.46
N LEU A 495 -14.59 1.83 5.74
CA LEU A 495 -13.60 2.06 4.70
C LEU A 495 -14.20 2.75 3.45
N GLU A 496 -15.37 2.30 3.01
CA GLU A 496 -16.08 2.91 1.87
C GLU A 496 -16.45 4.37 2.20
N VAL A 497 -16.92 4.65 3.42
CA VAL A 497 -17.30 6.02 3.80
C VAL A 497 -16.08 6.90 4.07
N PHE A 498 -15.03 6.37 4.69
CA PHE A 498 -13.77 7.08 4.83
C PHE A 498 -13.30 7.56 3.46
N THR A 499 -13.31 6.67 2.46
CA THR A 499 -12.87 7.02 1.11
C THR A 499 -13.78 8.02 0.41
N ALA A 500 -15.10 7.88 0.58
CA ALA A 500 -16.05 8.87 0.08
C ALA A 500 -15.84 10.26 0.69
N ALA A 501 -15.46 10.34 1.97
CA ALA A 501 -15.16 11.60 2.63
C ALA A 501 -13.97 12.34 1.99
N PHE A 502 -12.98 11.62 1.42
CA PHE A 502 -11.85 12.23 0.71
C PHE A 502 -12.21 12.74 -0.69
N ILE A 503 -13.33 12.30 -1.28
CA ILE A 503 -13.72 12.71 -2.64
C ILE A 503 -13.97 14.22 -2.69
N VAL A 504 -14.64 14.79 -1.69
CA VAL A 504 -15.01 16.21 -1.66
C VAL A 504 -13.78 17.13 -1.65
N PRO A 505 -12.83 17.04 -0.69
CA PRO A 505 -11.63 17.88 -0.70
C PRO A 505 -10.71 17.58 -1.88
N SER A 506 -10.66 16.32 -2.35
CA SER A 506 -9.89 15.97 -3.55
C SER A 506 -10.47 16.61 -4.82
N PHE A 507 -11.80 16.64 -4.97
CA PHE A 507 -12.41 17.33 -6.10
C PHE A 507 -12.12 18.84 -6.07
N ALA A 508 -12.27 19.47 -4.89
CA ALA A 508 -12.00 20.89 -4.73
C ALA A 508 -10.52 21.25 -5.01
N THR A 509 -9.59 20.42 -4.53
CA THR A 509 -8.14 20.57 -4.80
C THR A 509 -7.83 20.39 -6.28
N ALA A 510 -8.39 19.36 -6.93
CA ALA A 510 -8.18 19.11 -8.35
C ALA A 510 -8.73 20.24 -9.23
N TRP A 511 -9.88 20.80 -8.86
CA TRP A 511 -10.47 21.96 -9.52
C TRP A 511 -9.59 23.20 -9.38
N ALA A 512 -9.12 23.51 -8.17
CA ALA A 512 -8.28 24.68 -7.92
C ALA A 512 -6.93 24.60 -8.67
N TRP A 513 -6.37 23.40 -8.83
CA TRP A 513 -5.14 23.14 -9.60
C TRP A 513 -5.37 22.72 -11.06
N ALA A 514 -6.58 22.85 -11.59
CA ALA A 514 -6.88 22.41 -12.96
C ALA A 514 -6.02 23.11 -14.03
N ASP A 515 -5.63 24.37 -13.82
CA ASP A 515 -4.75 25.13 -14.72
C ASP A 515 -3.27 25.13 -14.25
N LYS A 516 -2.90 24.36 -13.22
CA LYS A 516 -1.53 24.30 -12.72
C LYS A 516 -0.73 23.23 -13.47
N PRO A 517 0.37 23.59 -14.17
CA PRO A 517 1.25 22.59 -14.80
C PRO A 517 1.83 21.61 -13.77
N GLN A 518 1.97 20.35 -14.15
CA GLN A 518 2.45 19.26 -13.28
C GLN A 518 3.79 18.73 -13.77
N ASN A 519 4.76 18.53 -12.86
CA ASN A 519 6.05 17.89 -13.14
C ASN A 519 6.84 18.51 -14.32
N VAL A 520 6.81 19.84 -14.45
CA VAL A 520 7.67 20.54 -15.42
C VAL A 520 9.12 20.37 -15.00
N ALA A 521 9.96 19.90 -15.92
CA ALA A 521 11.36 19.56 -15.63
C ALA A 521 12.28 20.78 -15.61
N GLU A 522 12.09 21.73 -16.53
CA GLU A 522 12.99 22.87 -16.70
C GLU A 522 12.24 24.21 -16.69
N PRO A 523 12.76 25.22 -15.97
CA PRO A 523 12.22 26.57 -16.00
C PRO A 523 12.66 27.33 -17.26
N THR A 524 11.95 28.41 -17.57
CA THR A 524 12.33 29.41 -18.57
C THR A 524 13.29 30.41 -17.93
N VAL A 525 14.52 30.47 -18.42
CA VAL A 525 15.54 31.41 -17.93
C VAL A 525 15.40 32.75 -18.66
N LEU A 526 15.36 33.83 -17.89
CA LEU A 526 15.37 35.22 -18.34
C LEU A 526 16.77 35.78 -18.05
N GLU A 527 17.56 35.97 -19.10
CA GLU A 527 18.88 36.57 -19.00
C GLU A 527 18.77 38.09 -19.13
N VAL A 528 19.46 38.82 -18.26
CA VAL A 528 19.48 40.29 -18.24
C VAL A 528 20.91 40.81 -18.26
N ASP A 529 21.07 42.03 -18.75
CA ASP A 529 22.34 42.75 -18.89
C ASP A 529 22.62 43.70 -17.71
N TRP A 530 21.63 43.98 -16.87
CA TRP A 530 21.74 44.79 -15.67
C TRP A 530 22.02 43.95 -14.41
N THR A 531 22.53 44.62 -13.36
CA THR A 531 22.94 43.96 -12.10
C THR A 531 21.83 43.97 -11.05
N ILE A 532 21.77 42.94 -10.20
CA ILE A 532 20.87 42.92 -9.03
C ILE A 532 21.18 44.09 -8.10
N ALA A 533 22.45 44.46 -7.94
CA ALA A 533 22.84 45.65 -7.18
C ALA A 533 22.13 46.92 -7.70
N ASP A 534 22.13 47.15 -9.02
CA ASP A 534 21.46 48.31 -9.63
C ASP A 534 19.95 48.28 -9.41
N LEU A 535 19.34 47.09 -9.49
CA LEU A 535 17.91 46.91 -9.22
C LEU A 535 17.57 47.32 -7.78
N LEU A 536 18.32 46.82 -6.81
CA LEU A 536 18.10 47.10 -5.38
C LEU A 536 18.31 48.58 -5.07
N LEU A 537 19.33 49.22 -5.66
CA LEU A 537 19.55 50.65 -5.54
C LEU A 537 18.39 51.45 -6.14
N SER A 538 17.88 51.04 -7.30
CA SER A 538 16.74 51.71 -7.94
C SER A 538 15.42 51.55 -7.19
N ALA A 539 15.28 50.48 -6.40
CA ALA A 539 14.12 50.25 -5.53
C ALA A 539 14.15 51.09 -4.24
N GLY A 540 15.30 51.70 -3.90
CA GLY A 540 15.45 52.61 -2.78
C GLY A 540 15.03 51.99 -1.44
N ASP A 541 14.29 52.76 -0.64
CA ASP A 541 13.86 52.35 0.71
C ASP A 541 13.03 51.06 0.74
N ALA A 542 12.36 50.68 -0.37
CA ALA A 542 11.59 49.45 -0.43
C ALA A 542 12.48 48.21 -0.24
N ALA A 543 13.70 48.23 -0.80
CA ALA A 543 14.67 47.14 -0.78
C ALA A 543 15.70 47.24 0.36
N LYS A 544 15.46 48.12 1.35
CA LYS A 544 16.41 48.40 2.43
C LYS A 544 16.67 47.21 3.37
N GLU A 545 15.67 46.36 3.58
CA GLU A 545 15.80 45.20 4.48
C GLU A 545 16.50 44.02 3.78
N PRO A 546 17.33 43.25 4.51
CA PRO A 546 17.94 42.04 3.96
C PRO A 546 16.89 41.05 3.48
N TYR A 547 17.13 40.44 2.32
CA TYR A 547 16.24 39.40 1.81
C TYR A 547 16.33 38.09 2.60
N VAL A 548 15.26 37.31 2.58
CA VAL A 548 15.15 36.01 3.24
C VAL A 548 15.36 34.88 2.22
N ASP A 549 14.64 34.93 1.11
CA ASP A 549 14.60 33.89 0.08
C ASP A 549 15.24 34.38 -1.22
N THR A 550 14.85 35.56 -1.71
CA THR A 550 15.33 36.12 -2.98
C THR A 550 15.55 37.64 -2.89
N PRO A 551 16.45 38.23 -3.69
CA PRO A 551 16.63 39.69 -3.71
C PRO A 551 15.35 40.50 -3.97
N LEU A 552 14.31 39.89 -4.55
CA LEU A 552 13.03 40.53 -4.87
C LEU A 552 11.99 40.40 -3.74
N ASP A 553 12.32 39.84 -2.58
CA ASP A 553 11.36 39.67 -1.47
C ASP A 553 10.66 40.98 -1.07
N PHE A 554 11.29 42.14 -1.31
CA PHE A 554 10.71 43.45 -1.03
C PHE A 554 9.43 43.78 -1.81
N VAL A 555 9.26 43.23 -3.02
CA VAL A 555 8.02 43.45 -3.80
C VAL A 555 6.89 42.52 -3.37
N GLU A 556 7.22 41.50 -2.60
CA GLU A 556 6.29 40.48 -2.10
C GLU A 556 5.69 40.87 -0.73
N LYS A 557 6.28 41.88 -0.07
CA LYS A 557 5.89 42.41 1.25
C LYS A 557 4.41 42.80 1.43
N PRO A 558 3.61 43.18 0.42
CA PRO A 558 2.19 43.48 0.63
C PRO A 558 1.34 42.29 1.11
N VAL A 559 1.87 41.06 1.13
CA VAL A 559 1.08 39.85 1.44
C VAL A 559 1.59 39.06 2.66
N TRP A 560 2.82 39.34 3.13
CA TRP A 560 3.48 38.59 4.22
C TRP A 560 3.73 39.38 5.50
N ALA A 561 3.40 40.68 5.55
CA ALA A 561 3.79 41.57 6.66
C ALA A 561 3.31 41.15 8.07
N GLY A 562 2.41 40.15 8.18
CA GLY A 562 2.00 39.55 9.45
C GLY A 562 2.45 38.11 9.67
N TRP A 563 3.07 37.45 8.67
CA TRP A 563 3.31 36.01 8.65
C TRP A 563 4.79 35.68 8.61
N LYS A 564 5.25 34.84 9.53
CA LYS A 564 6.62 34.34 9.62
C LYS A 564 6.60 32.81 9.60
N ARG A 565 7.66 32.18 9.06
CA ARG A 565 7.82 30.72 9.13
C ARG A 565 8.42 30.32 10.48
N ARG A 566 7.91 29.25 11.12
CA ARG A 566 8.50 28.73 12.37
C ARG A 566 9.92 28.24 12.13
N ARG A 567 10.82 28.55 13.06
CA ARG A 567 12.26 28.25 12.95
C ARG A 567 12.57 26.76 12.79
N SER A 568 11.84 25.90 13.49
CA SER A 568 12.01 24.44 13.41
C SER A 568 11.65 23.85 12.03
N LEU A 569 10.90 24.58 11.19
CA LEU A 569 10.32 24.06 9.95
C LEU A 569 10.83 24.76 8.68
N PHE A 570 11.91 25.57 8.77
CA PHE A 570 12.56 26.15 7.58
C PHE A 570 12.94 25.08 6.54
N HIS A 571 13.36 23.90 7.00
CA HIS A 571 13.75 22.77 6.15
C HIS A 571 12.57 22.03 5.50
N PHE A 572 11.33 22.25 5.97
CA PHE A 572 10.14 21.57 5.44
C PHE A 572 9.87 21.96 3.97
N GLY A 573 10.15 23.21 3.60
CA GLY A 573 9.95 23.76 2.25
C GLY A 573 11.17 23.74 1.32
N GLY A 574 12.36 23.38 1.81
CA GLY A 574 13.60 23.36 1.02
C GLY A 574 14.35 24.69 0.93
N LEU A 575 14.17 25.59 1.91
CA LEU A 575 14.84 26.90 2.00
C LEU A 575 16.24 26.81 2.65
N ASN A 576 16.98 25.73 2.38
CA ASN A 576 18.22 25.43 3.09
C ASN A 576 19.43 26.20 2.55
N ARG A 577 19.25 26.93 1.44
CA ARG A 577 20.28 27.65 0.70
C ARG A 577 19.70 28.96 0.17
N ARG A 578 20.53 30.01 0.10
CA ARG A 578 20.16 31.35 -0.38
C ARG A 578 21.07 31.75 -1.56
N PRO A 579 20.54 32.40 -2.62
CA PRO A 579 19.11 32.59 -2.89
C PRO A 579 18.39 31.23 -3.05
N SER A 580 17.08 31.21 -2.78
CA SER A 580 16.32 29.95 -2.81
C SER A 580 16.40 29.30 -4.19
N PRO A 581 16.77 28.01 -4.31
CA PRO A 581 16.96 27.36 -5.61
C PRO A 581 15.63 26.99 -6.30
N ARG A 582 14.49 27.15 -5.62
CA ARG A 582 13.13 26.87 -6.13
C ARG A 582 12.08 27.60 -5.29
N ILE A 583 10.84 27.67 -5.79
CA ILE A 583 9.71 28.15 -4.97
C ILE A 583 9.16 27.00 -4.12
N PRO A 584 9.12 27.11 -2.76
CA PRO A 584 8.56 26.08 -1.88
C PRO A 584 7.10 25.75 -2.22
N ASN A 585 6.66 24.51 -1.94
CA ASN A 585 5.29 24.07 -2.29
C ASN A 585 4.22 24.72 -1.40
N ASP A 586 4.62 25.09 -0.19
CA ASP A 586 3.89 25.81 0.84
C ASP A 586 3.98 27.33 0.68
N TYR A 587 4.62 27.81 -0.40
CA TYR A 587 4.71 29.23 -0.72
C TYR A 587 3.42 29.67 -1.42
N SER A 588 2.42 29.99 -0.60
CA SER A 588 1.11 30.45 -1.05
C SER A 588 0.67 31.64 -0.19
N PRO A 589 0.21 32.75 -0.80
CA PRO A 589 -0.28 33.88 -0.04
C PRO A 589 -1.57 33.51 0.73
N PRO A 590 -1.74 33.88 2.01
CA PRO A 590 -2.99 33.68 2.79
C PRO A 590 -4.24 34.10 2.00
N PRO A 591 -5.41 33.46 2.23
CA PRO A 591 -6.64 33.78 1.50
C PRO A 591 -6.98 35.27 1.71
N PRO A 592 -6.98 36.09 0.65
CA PRO A 592 -7.16 37.53 0.77
C PRO A 592 -8.63 37.93 0.95
N THR A 593 -9.59 37.00 0.84
CA THR A 593 -11.03 37.30 0.95
C THR A 593 -11.77 36.33 1.87
N GLY A 594 -12.76 36.85 2.60
CA GLY A 594 -13.63 36.05 3.48
C GLY A 594 -14.48 35.02 2.72
N THR A 595 -14.80 35.27 1.45
CA THR A 595 -15.53 34.33 0.60
C THR A 595 -14.74 33.04 0.36
N GLU A 596 -13.44 33.15 0.07
CA GLU A 596 -12.58 31.99 -0.15
C GLU A 596 -12.39 31.16 1.12
N ALA A 597 -12.14 31.84 2.25
CA ALA A 597 -12.07 31.17 3.55
C ALA A 597 -13.38 30.44 3.86
N THR A 598 -14.53 31.02 3.51
CA THR A 598 -15.85 30.41 3.72
C THR A 598 -16.04 29.15 2.87
N ILE A 599 -15.62 29.17 1.60
CA ILE A 599 -15.71 27.99 0.72
C ILE A 599 -14.88 26.84 1.27
N VAL A 600 -13.63 27.10 1.68
CA VAL A 600 -12.75 26.07 2.27
C VAL A 600 -13.33 25.55 3.59
N TRP A 601 -13.88 26.43 4.42
CA TRP A 601 -14.56 26.04 5.65
C TRP A 601 -15.74 25.11 5.38
N VAL A 602 -16.61 25.45 4.42
CA VAL A 602 -17.75 24.61 4.03
C VAL A 602 -17.29 23.22 3.55
N VAL A 603 -16.24 23.16 2.71
CA VAL A 603 -15.65 21.88 2.27
C VAL A 603 -15.14 21.06 3.46
N SER A 604 -14.50 21.71 4.44
CA SER A 604 -13.96 21.05 5.64
C SER A 604 -15.07 20.49 6.53
N VAL A 605 -16.16 21.23 6.70
CA VAL A 605 -17.33 20.80 7.48
C VAL A 605 -18.05 19.64 6.77
N ILE A 606 -18.20 19.69 5.45
CA ILE A 606 -18.78 18.58 4.67
C ILE A 606 -17.91 17.32 4.82
N HIS A 607 -16.60 17.44 4.66
CA HIS A 607 -15.65 16.34 4.83
C HIS A 607 -15.81 15.69 6.22
N ALA A 608 -15.77 16.48 7.30
CA ALA A 608 -15.92 15.97 8.66
C ALA A 608 -17.32 15.40 8.93
N GLY A 609 -18.37 16.03 8.40
CA GLY A 609 -19.76 15.61 8.57
C GLY A 609 -20.06 14.24 7.97
N LEU A 610 -19.40 13.87 6.86
CA LEU A 610 -19.55 12.55 6.24
C LEU A 610 -19.16 11.39 7.18
N HIS A 611 -18.21 11.61 8.10
CA HIS A 611 -17.83 10.60 9.10
C HIS A 611 -18.91 10.39 10.17
N VAL A 612 -19.74 11.41 10.46
CA VAL A 612 -20.83 11.34 11.45
C VAL A 612 -22.04 10.59 10.89
N LEU A 613 -22.28 10.62 9.58
CA LEU A 613 -23.37 9.86 8.93
C LEU A 613 -23.32 8.35 9.22
N CYS A 614 -22.15 7.84 9.65
CA CYS A 614 -21.92 6.45 10.03
C CYS A 614 -22.19 6.13 11.50
N TRP A 615 -22.97 6.96 12.20
CA TRP A 615 -23.18 6.86 13.65
C TRP A 615 -23.62 5.46 14.14
N ASN A 616 -24.46 4.80 13.32
CA ASN A 616 -25.09 3.52 13.63
C ASN A 616 -24.39 2.31 13.00
N PHE A 617 -23.13 2.46 12.57
CA PHE A 617 -22.39 1.33 12.00
C PHE A 617 -22.16 0.23 13.04
N PRO A 618 -22.30 -1.05 12.65
CA PRO A 618 -22.00 -2.17 13.54
C PRO A 618 -20.48 -2.29 13.69
N PHE A 619 -19.98 -2.03 14.91
CA PHE A 619 -18.56 -2.23 15.24
C PHE A 619 -18.36 -3.51 16.05
N PRO A 620 -17.21 -4.18 15.90
CA PRO A 620 -16.86 -5.40 16.65
C PRO A 620 -16.95 -5.27 18.17
N THR A 621 -16.63 -4.09 18.70
CA THR A 621 -16.61 -3.81 20.14
C THR A 621 -17.27 -2.46 20.46
N ARG A 622 -17.77 -2.32 21.70
CA ARG A 622 -18.27 -1.03 22.22
C ARG A 622 -17.17 0.04 22.23
N PHE A 623 -15.92 -0.36 22.49
CA PHE A 623 -14.78 0.55 22.47
C PHE A 623 -14.56 1.16 21.09
N GLU A 624 -14.56 0.36 20.02
CA GLU A 624 -14.38 0.88 18.65
C GLU A 624 -15.55 1.75 18.20
N SER A 625 -16.77 1.38 18.57
CA SER A 625 -17.95 2.21 18.31
C SER A 625 -17.83 3.57 19.00
N LEU A 626 -17.42 3.59 20.27
CA LEU A 626 -17.22 4.83 21.02
C LEU A 626 -16.05 5.63 20.45
N ALA A 627 -14.92 4.99 20.14
CA ALA A 627 -13.75 5.63 19.56
C ALA A 627 -14.06 6.29 18.21
N TRP A 628 -14.80 5.60 17.32
CA TRP A 628 -15.25 6.18 16.06
C TRP A 628 -16.17 7.38 16.28
N ARG A 629 -17.20 7.25 17.12
CA ARG A 629 -18.17 8.32 17.40
C ARG A 629 -17.49 9.54 18.00
N SER A 630 -16.64 9.35 19.00
CA SER A 630 -15.85 10.41 19.61
C SER A 630 -14.94 11.07 18.59
N ALA A 631 -14.21 10.31 17.78
CA ALA A 631 -13.30 10.86 16.77
C ALA A 631 -14.06 11.65 15.68
N SER A 632 -15.19 11.15 15.18
CA SER A 632 -16.01 11.83 14.18
C SER A 632 -16.61 13.14 14.72
N VAL A 633 -17.05 13.16 15.98
CA VAL A 633 -17.57 14.38 16.63
C VAL A 633 -16.45 15.38 16.90
N ILE A 634 -15.30 14.93 17.42
CA ILE A 634 -14.13 15.77 17.64
C ILE A 634 -13.69 16.41 16.32
N LEU A 635 -13.60 15.62 15.25
CA LEU A 635 -13.24 16.11 13.91
C LEU A 635 -14.25 17.16 13.43
N LEU A 636 -15.56 16.88 13.51
CA LEU A 636 -16.60 17.83 13.08
C LEU A 636 -16.56 19.13 13.88
N VAL A 637 -16.46 19.07 15.21
CA VAL A 637 -16.40 20.26 16.07
C VAL A 637 -15.13 21.06 15.80
N CYS A 638 -13.97 20.40 15.67
CA CYS A 638 -12.71 21.06 15.37
C CYS A 638 -12.75 21.74 14.00
N MET A 639 -13.32 21.11 12.97
CA MET A 639 -13.43 21.71 11.64
C MET A 639 -14.47 22.83 11.58
N ALA A 640 -15.59 22.69 12.30
CA ALA A 640 -16.62 23.72 12.37
C ALA A 640 -16.11 24.98 13.10
N ILE A 641 -15.50 24.82 14.28
CA ILE A 641 -15.00 25.95 15.08
C ILE A 641 -13.65 26.45 14.56
N GLY A 642 -12.69 25.54 14.38
CA GLY A 642 -11.34 25.88 13.92
C GLY A 642 -11.30 26.43 12.50
N GLY A 643 -12.20 26.00 11.62
CA GLY A 643 -12.30 26.57 10.27
C GLY A 643 -13.04 27.91 10.20
N LEU A 644 -13.83 28.27 11.23
CA LEU A 644 -14.44 29.60 11.33
C LEU A 644 -13.41 30.68 11.66
N VAL A 645 -12.36 30.32 12.39
CA VAL A 645 -11.28 31.22 12.82
C VAL A 645 -10.56 31.88 11.62
N PRO A 646 -10.12 31.14 10.57
CA PRO A 646 -9.63 31.74 9.32
C PRO A 646 -10.64 32.65 8.61
N VAL A 647 -11.94 32.35 8.64
CA VAL A 647 -12.98 33.20 8.03
C VAL A 647 -13.08 34.53 8.77
N LEU A 648 -13.14 34.48 10.09
CA LEU A 648 -13.17 35.67 10.94
C LEU A 648 -11.87 36.48 10.80
N SER A 649 -10.73 35.82 10.57
CA SER A 649 -9.42 36.46 10.35
C SER A 649 -9.38 37.47 9.19
N THR A 650 -10.32 37.34 8.24
CA THR A 650 -10.45 38.27 7.12
C THR A 650 -11.18 39.57 7.48
N ARG A 651 -11.72 39.69 8.70
CA ARG A 651 -12.43 40.87 9.20
C ARG A 651 -11.46 41.71 10.02
N GLU A 652 -11.49 43.03 9.80
CA GLU A 652 -10.55 43.96 10.44
C GLU A 652 -10.63 43.98 11.97
N TRP A 653 -11.78 43.61 12.55
CA TRP A 653 -12.00 43.61 13.99
C TRP A 653 -11.52 42.35 14.71
N PHE A 654 -11.16 41.29 13.99
CA PHE A 654 -10.80 39.99 14.56
C PHE A 654 -9.31 39.68 14.33
N ASP A 655 -8.53 39.72 15.41
CA ASP A 655 -7.08 39.57 15.36
C ASP A 655 -6.58 38.57 16.41
N PHE A 656 -5.85 37.55 15.97
CA PHE A 656 -5.44 36.43 16.79
C PHE A 656 -4.16 35.80 16.21
N GLU A 657 -3.44 35.06 17.06
CA GLU A 657 -2.26 34.32 16.63
C GLU A 657 -2.70 33.08 15.86
N PHE A 658 -2.21 32.90 14.63
CA PHE A 658 -2.66 31.81 13.76
C PHE A 658 -1.49 31.03 13.18
N SER A 659 -1.54 29.71 13.27
CA SER A 659 -0.47 28.81 12.89
C SER A 659 -0.99 27.84 11.87
N MET A 660 -0.70 28.15 10.61
CA MET A 660 -1.08 27.30 9.50
C MET A 660 -0.14 26.08 9.46
N ILE A 661 -0.63 24.95 9.95
CA ILE A 661 0.04 23.64 9.93
C ILE A 661 1.39 23.69 10.67
N TRP A 662 1.52 24.54 11.69
CA TRP A 662 2.77 24.78 12.40
C TRP A 662 3.91 25.37 11.56
N ILE A 663 3.76 25.49 10.23
CA ILE A 663 4.79 25.97 9.31
C ILE A 663 4.83 27.50 9.33
N TRP A 664 3.67 28.13 9.15
CA TRP A 664 3.53 29.59 9.15
C TRP A 664 2.84 30.04 10.43
N VAL A 665 3.24 31.18 10.97
CA VAL A 665 2.67 31.81 12.15
C VAL A 665 2.37 33.27 11.82
N LYS A 666 1.15 33.68 12.11
CA LYS A 666 0.74 35.08 12.13
C LYS A 666 0.74 35.56 13.57
N GLU A 667 1.55 36.56 13.90
CA GLU A 667 1.51 37.20 15.22
C GLU A 667 0.32 38.17 15.27
N ALA A 668 -0.50 38.09 16.32
CA ALA A 668 -1.59 39.04 16.54
C ALA A 668 -1.03 40.43 16.89
N ARG A 669 -1.64 41.49 16.36
CA ARG A 669 -1.36 42.88 16.78
C ARG A 669 -2.11 43.24 18.07
N LYS A 670 -3.29 42.66 18.28
CA LYS A 670 -4.09 42.75 19.52
C LYS A 670 -4.55 41.34 19.88
N MET A 671 -4.03 40.74 20.96
CA MET A 671 -4.46 39.40 21.41
C MET A 671 -5.93 39.44 21.86
N THR A 672 -6.85 39.08 20.96
CA THR A 672 -8.28 38.96 21.30
C THR A 672 -8.66 37.55 21.76
N CYS A 673 -7.88 36.52 21.39
CA CYS A 673 -8.09 35.13 21.83
C CYS A 673 -6.83 34.25 21.61
N THR A 674 -6.58 33.26 22.48
CA THR A 674 -5.54 32.22 22.33
C THR A 674 -6.20 30.89 21.94
N VAL A 675 -6.19 30.53 20.66
CA VAL A 675 -6.99 29.39 20.14
C VAL A 675 -6.14 28.37 19.36
N ASP A 676 -4.91 28.69 19.05
CA ASP A 676 -4.32 28.19 17.82
C ASP A 676 -3.76 26.75 17.90
N ASP A 677 -2.85 26.52 18.84
CA ASP A 677 -2.17 25.24 19.02
C ASP A 677 -3.14 24.10 19.39
N VAL A 678 -4.22 24.41 20.11
CA VAL A 678 -5.18 23.42 20.61
C VAL A 678 -6.11 22.92 19.50
N PHE A 679 -6.66 23.80 18.66
CA PHE A 679 -7.63 23.40 17.65
C PHE A 679 -6.98 22.65 16.48
N THR A 680 -5.79 23.08 16.05
CA THR A 680 -5.02 22.33 15.05
C THR A 680 -4.56 20.97 15.59
N ALA A 681 -4.10 20.91 16.83
CA ALA A 681 -3.74 19.63 17.46
C ALA A 681 -4.96 18.70 17.59
N CYS A 682 -6.10 19.21 18.06
CA CYS A 682 -7.32 18.43 18.21
C CYS A 682 -7.87 17.95 16.85
N GLY A 683 -7.79 18.76 15.79
CA GLY A 683 -8.15 18.35 14.43
C GLY A 683 -7.26 17.22 13.92
N LEU A 684 -5.94 17.34 14.05
CA LEU A 684 -4.98 16.30 13.66
C LEU A 684 -5.13 15.03 14.51
N ILE A 685 -5.38 15.16 15.80
CA ILE A 685 -5.67 14.02 16.69
C ILE A 685 -6.98 13.35 16.27
N GLY A 686 -8.02 14.12 15.94
CA GLY A 686 -9.27 13.62 15.40
C GLY A 686 -9.05 12.82 14.11
N SER A 687 -8.36 13.41 13.13
CA SER A 687 -7.99 12.72 11.87
C SER A 687 -7.13 11.49 12.12
N ALA A 688 -6.13 11.58 12.99
CA ALA A 688 -5.26 10.46 13.34
C ALA A 688 -6.02 9.33 14.06
N LEU A 689 -7.01 9.66 14.90
CA LEU A 689 -7.88 8.66 15.53
C LEU A 689 -8.83 8.02 14.52
N VAL A 690 -9.39 8.78 13.58
CA VAL A 690 -10.17 8.21 12.47
C VAL A 690 -9.28 7.29 11.62
N ILE A 691 -8.05 7.70 11.29
CA ILE A 691 -7.06 6.92 10.54
C ILE A 691 -6.59 5.68 11.33
N PHE A 692 -6.35 5.81 12.63
CA PHE A 692 -5.93 4.70 13.48
C PHE A 692 -7.04 3.66 13.62
N ASN A 693 -8.28 4.10 13.86
CA ASN A 693 -9.45 3.22 13.82
C ASN A 693 -9.62 2.61 12.43
N TYR A 694 -9.33 3.35 11.35
CA TYR A 694 -9.28 2.82 9.97
C TYR A 694 -8.25 1.70 9.80
N VAL A 695 -6.98 1.89 10.20
CA VAL A 695 -5.92 0.86 10.06
C VAL A 695 -6.24 -0.37 10.91
N ARG A 696 -6.82 -0.15 12.09
CA ARG A 696 -7.20 -1.24 12.97
C ARG A 696 -8.41 -2.01 12.43
N LEU A 697 -9.44 -1.32 11.96
CA LEU A 697 -10.63 -1.95 11.38
C LEU A 697 -10.32 -2.66 10.05
N SER A 698 -9.43 -2.12 9.21
CA SER A 698 -8.99 -2.82 8.00
C SER A 698 -8.20 -4.09 8.34
N SER A 699 -7.34 -4.05 9.37
CA SER A 699 -6.64 -5.24 9.87
C SER A 699 -7.59 -6.28 10.49
N LEU A 700 -8.68 -5.85 11.11
CA LEU A 700 -9.68 -6.72 11.74
C LEU A 700 -10.68 -7.28 10.73
N CYS A 701 -11.08 -6.53 9.70
CA CYS A 701 -11.84 -7.06 8.57
C CYS A 701 -11.04 -8.13 7.80
N TYR A 702 -9.71 -8.00 7.76
CA TYR A 702 -8.82 -9.04 7.23
C TYR A 702 -8.77 -10.29 8.12
N HIS A 703 -9.12 -10.18 9.39
CA HIS A 703 -9.02 -11.25 10.39
C HIS A 703 -10.36 -11.84 10.86
N ARG A 704 -11.51 -11.22 10.54
CA ARG A 704 -12.83 -11.66 11.03
C ARG A 704 -13.68 -12.45 10.03
N ASP A 705 -13.22 -12.60 8.79
CA ASP A 705 -13.71 -13.64 7.87
C ASP A 705 -12.62 -14.74 7.66
N ILE A 706 -11.74 -14.94 8.66
CA ILE A 706 -10.81 -16.10 8.77
C ILE A 706 -11.38 -17.14 9.71
#